data_AF-A0A0U3FIK3-F1
#
_entry.id   AF-A0A0U3FIK3-F1
#
_cell.length_a   1.000
_cell.length_b   1.000
_cell.length_c   1.000
_cell.angle_alpha   90.00
_cell.angle_beta   90.00
_cell.angle_gamma   90.00
#
_symmetry.space_group_name_H-M   'P 1'
#
loop_
_entity.id
_entity.type
_entity.pdbx_description
1 polymer ?
#
loop_
_entity_poly.entity_id
_entity_poly.type
_entity_poly.pdbx_seq_one_letter_code
_entity_poly.pdbx_strand_id
1 'polypeptide(L)'
;MKYTILVFVFLLIALLLISNISYAESETRTPIKHVIIIFMENHSFDNFFGVYPTGGVNESLSNELTKPNNLLGLPVLSQLKPVPNGTYVTVDPNEGYIPYHQDWNGGKMDGFLQGSGPQGLTYYTVSQLAPLWDLTEEYGLADNYFSPVMSESAPNHLYLYTAYSPVIDDYGPPPYIPFNETIFAELSQYGVSWGYYIFNASDWGQSDLKYFSGVKDYLNHVGSWSTFIDQLNNGTLPSVSWILPSPTTDMGPPANVLQGEMWLLYIVNAVMRSPEWNSTAIFITFDEAGGYYDHVPPPVFQGQQLGERVPLIVISPYSKEDYVSNTLLTHASLIAFIDYNWGLPALNKFVLNSYLPLDFFNFTQPPRPPINMSGFPIPSSPYFTFNNSVIQEYSNLGKLFPLPPQIPFNKLGYQRSGSTNLTLASISSKVYISNDVSFTPLFLTPQFLLLIGSVQLLAVIVSQKYSLRESSKVIRMVEQLAICILGFLLISSVGGSILDFIGVIDYGGYVGESIPILEGVIIGILVLSVVGYLLSKFIRSSWIPILLTVVLPIIDYVIFYLEASQIYVFGDTLLGFGAFLSASPSILISFLVSREFSKRKWVLIPVLVILSSLTTVVIANEYIALGQPGISTLLLPITLIAVPFTAVFSLIKVIKVKVAK
;
A
#
# COMPACT_ATOMS: atom_id res chain seq x y z
N MET A 1 -55.42 -28.78 -13.08
CA MET A 1 -55.81 -27.45 -13.59
C MET A 1 -56.16 -26.45 -12.49
N LYS A 2 -57.11 -26.71 -11.57
CA LYS A 2 -57.48 -25.76 -10.51
C LYS A 2 -56.33 -25.38 -9.55
N TYR A 3 -55.49 -26.34 -9.16
CA TYR A 3 -54.33 -26.07 -8.28
C TYR A 3 -53.17 -25.35 -8.99
N THR A 4 -52.98 -25.60 -10.28
CA THR A 4 -51.92 -24.97 -11.10
C THR A 4 -52.18 -23.48 -11.28
N ILE A 5 -53.44 -23.09 -11.49
CA ILE A 5 -53.84 -21.68 -11.58
C ILE A 5 -53.66 -20.97 -10.23
N LEU A 6 -53.97 -21.65 -9.12
CA LEU A 6 -53.80 -21.09 -7.78
C LEU A 6 -52.32 -20.80 -7.45
N VAL A 7 -51.43 -21.72 -7.80
CA VAL A 7 -49.97 -21.56 -7.62
C VAL A 7 -49.44 -20.44 -8.51
N PHE A 8 -49.94 -20.32 -9.75
CA PHE A 8 -49.53 -19.25 -10.66
C PHE A 8 -49.98 -17.87 -10.18
N VAL A 9 -51.21 -17.77 -9.65
CA VAL A 9 -51.73 -16.53 -9.06
C VAL A 9 -50.98 -16.18 -7.78
N PHE A 10 -50.61 -17.15 -6.94
CA PHE A 10 -49.82 -16.91 -5.74
C PHE A 10 -48.39 -16.45 -6.07
N LEU A 11 -47.78 -17.03 -7.10
CA LEU A 11 -46.48 -16.58 -7.63
C LEU A 11 -46.57 -15.19 -8.24
N LEU A 12 -47.64 -14.87 -8.98
CA LEU A 12 -47.85 -13.53 -9.55
C LEU A 12 -48.07 -12.49 -8.46
N ILE A 13 -48.84 -12.81 -7.41
CA ILE A 13 -49.04 -11.94 -6.26
C ILE A 13 -47.74 -11.78 -5.48
N ALA A 14 -46.95 -12.84 -5.29
CA ALA A 14 -45.62 -12.75 -4.69
C ALA A 14 -44.68 -11.87 -5.54
N LEU A 15 -44.66 -12.01 -6.87
CA LEU A 15 -43.91 -11.16 -7.79
C LEU A 15 -44.39 -9.70 -7.80
N LEU A 16 -45.70 -9.47 -7.66
CA LEU A 16 -46.31 -8.13 -7.55
C LEU A 16 -46.07 -7.48 -6.18
N LEU A 17 -45.91 -8.28 -5.12
CA LEU A 17 -45.53 -7.81 -3.78
C LEU A 17 -44.02 -7.54 -3.69
N ILE A 18 -43.18 -8.29 -4.42
CA ILE A 18 -41.72 -8.06 -4.51
C ILE A 18 -41.41 -6.82 -5.38
N SER A 19 -42.23 -6.53 -6.40
CA SER A 19 -42.02 -5.37 -7.29
C SER A 19 -42.47 -4.02 -6.70
N ASN A 20 -43.04 -4.00 -5.50
CA ASN A 20 -43.40 -2.76 -4.78
C ASN A 20 -42.51 -2.49 -3.55
N ILE A 21 -41.36 -3.16 -3.43
CA ILE A 21 -40.30 -2.64 -2.55
C ILE A 21 -39.66 -1.46 -3.31
N SER A 22 -40.33 -0.30 -3.28
CA SER A 22 -39.58 0.94 -3.39
C SER A 22 -38.61 0.94 -2.23
N TYR A 23 -37.31 0.78 -2.50
CA TYR A 23 -36.31 1.16 -1.50
C TYR A 23 -36.61 2.61 -1.16
N ALA A 24 -37.12 2.84 0.06
CA ALA A 24 -37.17 4.19 0.59
C ALA A 24 -35.75 4.73 0.50
N GLU A 25 -35.56 5.93 -0.06
CA GLU A 25 -34.29 6.65 0.08
C GLU A 25 -33.87 6.54 1.54
N SER A 26 -32.65 6.05 1.77
CA SER A 26 -32.16 5.88 3.14
C SER A 26 -32.25 7.23 3.86
N GLU A 27 -33.05 7.29 4.92
CA GLU A 27 -33.26 8.53 5.67
C GLU A 27 -31.92 8.94 6.29
N THR A 28 -31.57 10.22 6.13
CA THR A 28 -30.33 10.79 6.69
C THR A 28 -30.65 11.68 7.87
N ARG A 29 -29.78 11.70 8.88
CA ARG A 29 -29.90 12.58 10.06
C ARG A 29 -29.64 14.04 9.73
N THR A 30 -28.89 14.30 8.65
CA THR A 30 -28.57 15.64 8.18
C THR A 30 -29.13 15.85 6.76
N PRO A 31 -29.15 17.08 6.25
CA PRO A 31 -29.46 17.34 4.83
C PRO A 31 -28.48 16.71 3.83
N ILE A 32 -27.35 16.14 4.29
CA ILE A 32 -26.37 15.49 3.43
C ILE A 32 -26.91 14.15 2.93
N LYS A 33 -27.03 14.02 1.61
CA LYS A 33 -27.42 12.81 0.87
C LYS A 33 -26.23 12.17 0.13
N HIS A 34 -25.15 12.93 -0.09
CA HIS A 34 -23.95 12.43 -0.73
C HIS A 34 -22.71 12.78 0.12
N VAL A 35 -21.91 11.76 0.42
CA VAL A 35 -20.57 11.92 0.99
C VAL A 35 -19.55 11.54 -0.07
N ILE A 36 -18.58 12.42 -0.33
CA ILE A 36 -17.49 12.19 -1.27
C ILE A 36 -16.19 12.26 -0.49
N ILE A 37 -15.39 11.20 -0.55
CA ILE A 37 -14.05 11.16 0.05
C ILE A 37 -13.03 11.19 -1.08
N ILE A 38 -12.19 12.24 -1.10
CA ILE A 38 -11.05 12.38 -1.98
C ILE A 38 -9.80 12.13 -1.13
N PHE A 39 -9.05 11.09 -1.48
CA PHE A 39 -7.90 10.61 -0.71
C PHE A 39 -6.62 10.82 -1.53
N MET A 40 -5.78 11.75 -1.09
CA MET A 40 -4.54 12.18 -1.72
C MET A 40 -3.33 11.53 -1.03
N GLU A 41 -2.11 11.74 -1.53
CA GLU A 41 -0.91 11.02 -1.07
C GLU A 41 0.15 11.94 -0.42
N ASN A 42 0.78 11.46 0.64
CA ASN A 42 2.11 11.85 1.17
C ASN A 42 2.34 13.34 1.49
N HIS A 43 1.53 13.96 2.35
CA HIS A 43 1.80 15.33 2.82
C HIS A 43 1.36 15.58 4.26
N SER A 44 2.31 16.00 5.10
CA SER A 44 2.02 16.47 6.45
C SER A 44 1.21 17.77 6.44
N PHE A 45 0.51 18.04 7.54
CA PHE A 45 -0.24 19.28 7.71
C PHE A 45 0.65 20.52 7.57
N ASP A 46 1.79 20.57 8.27
CA ASP A 46 2.69 21.72 8.19
C ASP A 46 3.39 21.85 6.83
N ASN A 47 3.51 20.78 6.05
CA ASN A 47 4.02 20.87 4.67
C ASN A 47 3.11 21.73 3.80
N PHE A 48 1.79 21.58 3.90
CA PHE A 48 0.83 22.31 3.05
C PHE A 48 0.26 23.56 3.70
N PHE A 49 0.05 23.53 5.02
CA PHE A 49 -0.65 24.57 5.79
C PHE A 49 0.21 25.18 6.90
N GLY A 50 1.50 24.82 6.98
CA GLY A 50 2.43 25.32 7.99
C GLY A 50 2.55 26.84 8.03
N VAL A 51 2.37 27.49 6.89
CA VAL A 51 2.42 28.96 6.76
C VAL A 51 1.11 29.57 6.24
N TYR A 52 0.04 28.78 6.13
CA TYR A 52 -1.30 29.31 5.83
C TYR A 52 -1.74 30.28 6.95
N PRO A 53 -2.40 31.41 6.65
CA PRO A 53 -2.78 31.93 5.33
C PRO A 53 -1.82 33.00 4.77
N THR A 54 -0.68 33.26 5.42
CA THR A 54 0.17 34.44 5.12
C THR A 54 1.48 34.10 4.41
N GLY A 55 1.78 32.82 4.18
CA GLY A 55 3.04 32.34 3.62
C GLY A 55 3.26 32.74 2.17
N GLY A 56 3.61 34.00 1.91
CA GLY A 56 3.89 34.54 0.57
C GLY A 56 2.93 35.62 0.09
N VAL A 57 1.87 35.90 0.85
CA VAL A 57 0.91 37.00 0.60
C VAL A 57 0.80 37.88 1.84
N ASN A 58 0.75 39.20 1.64
CA ASN A 58 0.53 40.16 2.71
C ASN A 58 -0.57 41.13 2.30
N GLU A 59 -1.79 40.59 2.22
CA GLU A 59 -2.99 41.35 1.93
C GLU A 59 -3.79 41.58 3.22
N SER A 60 -4.66 42.60 3.23
CA SER A 60 -5.50 42.88 4.41
C SER A 60 -6.36 41.67 4.76
N LEU A 61 -6.94 41.02 3.73
CA LEU A 61 -7.87 39.91 3.91
C LEU A 61 -7.19 38.66 4.46
N SER A 62 -5.99 38.30 3.98
CA SER A 62 -5.28 37.12 4.48
C SER A 62 -4.88 37.25 5.95
N ASN A 63 -4.74 38.47 6.46
CA ASN A 63 -4.48 38.71 7.88
C ASN A 63 -5.73 38.58 8.78
N GLU A 64 -6.94 38.60 8.19
CA GLU A 64 -8.21 38.46 8.90
C GLU A 64 -8.70 37.01 8.98
N LEU A 65 -8.12 36.11 8.18
CA LEU A 65 -8.42 34.67 8.14
C LEU A 65 -8.00 33.95 9.42
N THR A 66 -8.68 32.84 9.69
CA THR A 66 -8.43 32.05 10.89
C THR A 66 -7.17 31.23 10.74
N LYS A 67 -6.25 31.37 11.70
CA LYS A 67 -4.97 30.66 11.69
C LYS A 67 -5.11 29.32 12.43
N PRO A 68 -4.80 28.18 11.79
CA PRO A 68 -4.75 26.90 12.47
C PRO A 68 -3.51 26.79 13.38
N ASN A 69 -3.44 25.74 14.18
CA ASN A 69 -2.22 25.34 14.87
C ASN A 69 -1.15 24.94 13.86
N ASN A 70 -0.26 25.86 13.49
CA ASN A 70 0.75 25.67 12.45
C ASN A 70 2.09 26.32 12.82
N LEU A 71 2.99 26.46 11.85
CA LEU A 71 4.36 26.97 12.06
C LEU A 71 4.43 28.50 12.26
N LEU A 72 3.35 29.25 12.00
CA LEU A 72 3.39 30.71 12.09
C LEU A 72 3.66 31.17 13.52
N GLY A 73 4.79 31.88 13.70
CA GLY A 73 5.23 32.37 15.00
C GLY A 73 6.07 31.37 15.80
N LEU A 74 6.29 30.16 15.29
CA LEU A 74 7.17 29.17 15.92
C LEU A 74 8.64 29.39 15.48
N PRO A 75 9.62 29.29 16.40
CA PRO A 75 11.05 29.43 16.06
C PRO A 75 11.54 28.39 15.04
N VAL A 76 10.94 27.20 15.04
CA VAL A 76 11.33 26.09 14.16
C VAL A 76 11.14 26.40 12.67
N LEU A 77 10.23 27.31 12.32
CA LEU A 77 10.02 27.74 10.93
C LEU A 77 11.31 28.23 10.27
N SER A 78 12.21 28.85 11.04
CA SER A 78 13.52 29.31 10.55
C SER A 78 14.50 28.19 10.17
N GLN A 79 14.21 26.95 10.57
CA GLN A 79 15.00 25.76 10.30
C GLN A 79 14.49 24.99 9.08
N LEU A 80 13.29 25.31 8.61
CA LEU A 80 12.66 24.72 7.42
C LEU A 80 12.88 25.62 6.20
N LYS A 81 12.68 25.06 5.00
CA LYS A 81 12.86 25.79 3.75
C LYS A 81 11.54 25.88 2.98
N PRO A 82 11.12 27.08 2.53
CA PRO A 82 10.00 27.17 1.61
C PRO A 82 10.37 26.50 0.28
N VAL A 83 9.42 25.79 -0.33
CA VAL A 83 9.56 25.32 -1.71
C VAL A 83 9.69 26.54 -2.63
N PRO A 84 10.72 26.61 -3.50
CA PRO A 84 10.94 27.78 -4.35
C PRO A 84 9.74 28.10 -5.26
N ASN A 85 9.45 29.37 -5.46
CA ASN A 85 8.39 29.81 -6.37
C ASN A 85 8.59 29.22 -7.77
N GLY A 86 7.52 28.68 -8.37
CA GLY A 86 7.57 28.01 -9.66
C GLY A 86 8.08 26.57 -9.63
N THR A 87 8.43 26.04 -8.45
CA THR A 87 8.69 24.62 -8.22
C THR A 87 7.44 23.96 -7.65
N TYR A 88 7.03 22.85 -8.27
CA TYR A 88 5.82 22.08 -7.95
C TYR A 88 6.09 20.58 -7.78
N VAL A 89 7.36 20.18 -7.80
CA VAL A 89 7.81 18.82 -7.57
C VAL A 89 8.92 18.91 -6.53
N THR A 90 8.79 18.12 -5.48
CA THR A 90 9.80 17.97 -4.44
C THR A 90 10.50 16.62 -4.57
N VAL A 91 11.68 16.51 -3.96
CA VAL A 91 12.35 15.22 -3.81
C VAL A 91 11.62 14.46 -2.72
N ASP A 92 11.36 13.19 -2.99
CA ASP A 92 10.69 12.28 -2.09
C ASP A 92 11.45 12.11 -0.76
N PRO A 93 10.84 12.40 0.40
CA PRO A 93 11.40 12.05 1.70
C PRO A 93 11.54 10.54 1.89
N ASN A 94 12.41 10.15 2.82
CA ASN A 94 12.50 8.74 3.19
C ASN A 94 11.26 8.40 4.04
N GLU A 95 10.33 7.68 3.44
CA GLU A 95 9.08 7.24 4.05
C GLU A 95 9.21 5.85 4.70
N GLY A 96 8.31 5.54 5.62
CA GLY A 96 8.29 4.24 6.27
C GLY A 96 8.05 4.24 7.78
N TYR A 97 7.63 3.09 8.29
CA TYR A 97 7.52 2.86 9.74
C TYR A 97 8.81 3.28 10.47
N ILE A 98 9.97 2.84 9.98
CA ILE A 98 11.26 3.12 10.61
C ILE A 98 11.60 4.62 10.60
N PRO A 99 11.64 5.32 9.46
CA PRO A 99 11.95 6.75 9.45
C PRO A 99 10.91 7.57 10.23
N TYR A 100 9.62 7.27 10.19
CA TYR A 100 8.62 8.05 10.94
C TYR A 100 8.79 7.94 12.45
N HIS A 101 9.15 6.76 12.96
CA HIS A 101 9.48 6.62 14.38
C HIS A 101 10.78 7.35 14.75
N GLN A 102 11.71 7.51 13.81
CA GLN A 102 12.90 8.35 14.01
C GLN A 102 12.52 9.83 14.05
N ASP A 103 11.68 10.29 13.11
CA ASP A 103 11.18 11.65 13.00
C ASP A 103 10.45 12.11 14.26
N TRP A 104 9.52 11.26 14.71
CA TRP A 104 8.76 11.42 15.93
C TRP A 104 9.66 11.53 17.18
N ASN A 105 10.73 10.74 17.24
CA ASN A 105 11.70 10.68 18.36
C ASN A 105 11.04 10.67 19.75
N GLY A 106 9.99 9.87 19.94
CA GLY A 106 9.25 9.79 21.19
C GLY A 106 8.51 11.08 21.55
N GLY A 107 8.02 11.83 20.55
CA GLY A 107 7.22 13.05 20.70
C GLY A 107 8.03 14.34 20.76
N LYS A 108 9.32 14.31 20.45
CA LYS A 108 10.16 15.52 20.39
C LYS A 108 10.07 16.23 19.04
N MET A 109 9.70 15.52 17.98
CA MET A 109 9.55 16.06 16.63
C MET A 109 10.84 16.73 16.10
N ASP A 110 12.01 16.17 16.43
CA ASP A 110 13.34 16.69 16.07
C ASP A 110 14.20 15.69 15.29
N GLY A 111 13.63 14.54 14.89
CA GLY A 111 14.35 13.47 14.18
C GLY A 111 14.29 13.53 12.66
N PHE A 112 13.50 14.43 12.07
CA PHE A 112 13.22 14.52 10.63
C PHE A 112 14.45 14.55 9.72
N LEU A 113 15.55 15.17 10.16
CA LEU A 113 16.79 15.15 9.37
C LEU A 113 17.41 13.75 9.26
N GLN A 114 17.22 12.90 10.27
CA GLN A 114 17.76 11.54 10.34
C GLN A 114 16.82 10.49 9.75
N GLY A 115 15.52 10.58 10.05
CA GLY A 115 14.53 9.63 9.53
C GLY A 115 14.21 9.93 8.07
N SER A 116 13.39 10.96 7.81
CA SER A 116 12.93 11.28 6.45
C SER A 116 13.88 12.13 5.61
N GLY A 117 14.94 12.66 6.20
CA GLY A 117 16.01 13.36 5.49
C GLY A 117 15.74 14.86 5.25
N PRO A 118 16.72 15.60 4.69
CA PRO A 118 16.64 17.05 4.54
C PRO A 118 15.51 17.53 3.61
N GLN A 119 15.00 16.67 2.73
CA GLN A 119 13.89 16.98 1.83
C GLN A 119 12.53 17.07 2.57
N GLY A 120 12.37 16.34 3.68
CA GLY A 120 11.20 16.45 4.57
C GLY A 120 11.13 17.79 5.32
N LEU A 121 12.23 18.54 5.39
CA LEU A 121 12.31 19.85 6.05
C LEU A 121 11.91 21.02 5.13
N THR A 122 10.89 20.79 4.29
CA THR A 122 10.35 21.78 3.37
C THR A 122 8.86 22.02 3.61
N TYR A 123 8.39 23.22 3.23
CA TYR A 123 6.97 23.56 3.28
C TYR A 123 6.57 24.36 2.03
N TYR A 124 5.36 24.13 1.56
CA TYR A 124 4.76 24.87 0.47
C TYR A 124 4.19 26.21 0.94
N THR A 125 4.01 27.10 -0.03
CA THR A 125 3.52 28.46 0.18
C THR A 125 2.30 28.69 -0.70
N VAL A 126 1.66 29.85 -0.53
CA VAL A 126 0.56 30.29 -1.42
C VAL A 126 0.97 30.34 -2.90
N SER A 127 2.27 30.44 -3.20
CA SER A 127 2.73 30.47 -4.59
C SER A 127 2.50 29.16 -5.32
N GLN A 128 2.41 28.04 -4.59
CA GLN A 128 2.05 26.74 -5.12
C GLN A 128 0.61 26.36 -4.82
N LEU A 129 0.15 26.55 -3.57
CA LEU A 129 -1.09 25.95 -3.05
C LEU A 129 -2.27 26.92 -2.94
N ALA A 130 -2.28 28.01 -3.70
CA ALA A 130 -3.39 28.96 -3.67
C ALA A 130 -4.76 28.29 -3.86
N PRO A 131 -4.97 27.40 -4.87
CA PRO A 131 -6.25 26.72 -5.02
C PRO A 131 -6.71 25.94 -3.78
N LEU A 132 -5.82 25.14 -3.18
CA LEU A 132 -6.14 24.37 -1.98
C LEU A 132 -6.39 25.26 -0.76
N TRP A 133 -5.66 26.37 -0.64
CA TRP A 133 -5.84 27.36 0.42
C TRP A 133 -7.18 28.10 0.29
N ASP A 134 -7.61 28.42 -0.93
CA ASP A 134 -8.92 29.01 -1.21
C ASP A 134 -10.09 28.06 -0.90
N LEU A 135 -9.94 26.76 -1.22
CA LEU A 135 -10.91 25.75 -0.77
C LEU A 135 -10.99 25.67 0.75
N THR A 136 -9.88 25.91 1.45
CA THR A 136 -9.86 25.90 2.91
C THR A 136 -10.54 27.13 3.50
N GLU A 137 -10.21 28.35 3.06
CA GLU A 137 -10.82 29.55 3.64
C GLU A 137 -12.32 29.68 3.32
N GLU A 138 -12.77 29.21 2.16
CA GLU A 138 -14.19 29.25 1.79
C GLU A 138 -15.01 28.20 2.56
N TYR A 139 -14.35 27.24 3.19
CA TYR A 139 -14.96 26.13 3.91
C TYR A 139 -14.22 25.88 5.23
N GLY A 140 -13.83 24.64 5.54
CA GLY A 140 -13.16 24.34 6.80
C GLY A 140 -11.97 23.40 6.70
N LEU A 141 -11.04 23.59 7.63
CA LEU A 141 -9.79 22.83 7.81
C LEU A 141 -9.76 22.16 9.18
N ALA A 142 -9.27 20.93 9.28
CA ALA A 142 -8.87 20.35 10.56
C ALA A 142 -7.38 20.62 10.83
N ASP A 143 -7.03 21.16 11.99
CA ASP A 143 -5.63 21.30 12.42
C ASP A 143 -5.18 20.22 13.40
N ASN A 144 -6.07 19.26 13.68
CA ASN A 144 -5.89 18.19 14.65
C ASN A 144 -6.36 16.83 14.06
N TYR A 145 -6.11 16.61 12.77
CA TYR A 145 -6.40 15.39 12.04
C TYR A 145 -5.11 14.60 11.76
N PHE A 146 -5.09 13.32 12.12
CA PHE A 146 -3.88 12.48 12.07
C PHE A 146 -4.11 11.22 11.24
N SER A 147 -3.04 10.73 10.61
CA SER A 147 -3.01 9.38 10.05
C SER A 147 -3.18 8.35 11.18
N PRO A 148 -4.08 7.36 11.04
CA PRO A 148 -4.34 6.38 12.10
C PRO A 148 -3.14 5.51 12.48
N VAL A 149 -2.23 5.28 11.53
CA VAL A 149 -1.04 4.43 11.69
C VAL A 149 0.19 5.26 11.37
N MET A 150 1.16 5.30 12.30
CA MET A 150 2.49 5.90 12.06
C MET A 150 3.32 5.01 11.12
N SER A 151 2.91 4.99 9.85
CA SER A 151 3.57 4.27 8.77
C SER A 151 3.04 4.72 7.40
N GLU A 152 3.43 3.97 6.37
CA GLU A 152 3.23 4.18 4.93
C GLU A 152 1.74 4.20 4.51
N SER A 153 1.50 4.31 3.20
CA SER A 153 0.19 4.52 2.59
C SER A 153 -0.77 3.36 2.85
N ALA A 154 -0.38 2.13 2.54
CA ALA A 154 -1.25 0.95 2.62
C ALA A 154 -1.95 0.77 3.97
N PRO A 155 -1.28 0.83 5.15
CA PRO A 155 -1.98 0.72 6.42
C PRO A 155 -3.00 1.83 6.64
N ASN A 156 -2.71 3.07 6.21
CA ASN A 156 -3.62 4.21 6.35
C ASN A 156 -4.79 4.13 5.35
N HIS A 157 -4.55 3.68 4.12
CA HIS A 157 -5.57 3.35 3.13
C HIS A 157 -6.54 2.30 3.66
N LEU A 158 -6.05 1.18 4.19
CA LEU A 158 -6.91 0.15 4.77
C LEU A 158 -7.75 0.72 5.92
N TYR A 159 -7.15 1.53 6.78
CA TYR A 159 -7.85 2.18 7.89
C TYR A 159 -9.01 3.07 7.42
N LEU A 160 -8.94 3.69 6.23
CA LEU A 160 -10.04 4.46 5.64
C LEU A 160 -11.28 3.61 5.30
N TYR A 161 -11.11 2.32 5.08
CA TYR A 161 -12.19 1.42 4.66
C TYR A 161 -12.67 0.48 5.77
N THR A 162 -11.84 0.22 6.77
CA THR A 162 -12.11 -0.80 7.82
C THR A 162 -11.94 -0.26 9.24
N ALA A 163 -11.38 0.95 9.41
CA ALA A 163 -10.98 1.50 10.70
C ALA A 163 -10.00 0.61 11.49
N TYR A 164 -9.24 -0.25 10.81
CA TYR A 164 -8.09 -0.96 11.36
C TYR A 164 -7.14 -1.38 10.26
N SER A 165 -5.85 -1.50 10.56
CA SER A 165 -4.87 -2.08 9.64
C SER A 165 -4.25 -3.35 10.22
N PRO A 166 -4.21 -4.46 9.47
CA PRO A 166 -3.46 -5.65 9.83
C PRO A 166 -2.02 -5.64 9.29
N VAL A 167 -1.66 -4.64 8.50
CA VAL A 167 -0.31 -4.42 7.98
C VAL A 167 0.29 -3.18 8.62
N ILE A 168 1.62 -3.12 8.60
CA ILE A 168 2.36 -1.95 9.04
C ILE A 168 3.10 -1.27 7.89
N ASP A 169 3.26 -1.89 6.71
CA ASP A 169 4.00 -1.34 5.56
C ASP A 169 3.27 -1.67 4.22
N ASP A 170 3.77 -1.15 3.10
CA ASP A 170 3.17 -1.19 1.74
C ASP A 170 3.34 -2.50 0.96
N TYR A 171 4.20 -3.40 1.45
CA TYR A 171 4.55 -4.62 0.72
C TYR A 171 3.46 -5.71 0.80
N GLY A 172 3.26 -6.43 -0.32
CA GLY A 172 2.13 -7.33 -0.66
C GLY A 172 1.79 -8.52 0.29
N PRO A 173 0.76 -9.33 -0.04
CA PRO A 173 -0.17 -9.89 0.95
C PRO A 173 0.40 -11.11 1.69
N PRO A 174 -0.19 -11.58 2.82
CA PRO A 174 -1.29 -11.06 3.64
C PRO A 174 -0.79 -10.57 5.04
N PRO A 175 -1.66 -10.01 5.91
CA PRO A 175 -3.04 -10.45 6.14
C PRO A 175 -4.10 -9.83 5.21
N TYR A 176 -5.05 -10.63 4.69
CA TYR A 176 -6.22 -10.11 3.98
C TYR A 176 -7.33 -9.76 4.96
N ILE A 177 -8.13 -8.74 4.62
CA ILE A 177 -9.32 -8.38 5.37
C ILE A 177 -10.54 -8.98 4.67
N PRO A 178 -11.42 -9.72 5.38
CA PRO A 178 -12.70 -10.15 4.83
C PRO A 178 -13.53 -8.95 4.35
N PHE A 179 -14.10 -9.01 3.14
CA PHE A 179 -14.87 -7.89 2.60
C PHE A 179 -16.04 -7.49 3.52
N ASN A 180 -16.63 -8.45 4.23
CA ASN A 180 -17.69 -8.20 5.22
C ASN A 180 -17.23 -7.40 6.46
N GLU A 181 -15.93 -7.10 6.58
CA GLU A 181 -15.38 -6.22 7.61
C GLU A 181 -15.14 -4.78 7.12
N THR A 182 -15.49 -4.48 5.87
CA THR A 182 -15.33 -3.15 5.28
C THR A 182 -16.61 -2.33 5.39
N ILE A 183 -16.46 -1.01 5.38
CA ILE A 183 -17.58 -0.07 5.23
C ILE A 183 -18.40 -0.35 3.96
N PHE A 184 -17.78 -0.86 2.88
CA PHE A 184 -18.49 -1.23 1.65
C PHE A 184 -19.52 -2.33 1.88
N ALA A 185 -19.18 -3.34 2.68
CA ALA A 185 -20.11 -4.40 3.02
C ALA A 185 -21.22 -3.92 3.96
N GLU A 186 -20.88 -3.07 4.93
CA GLU A 186 -21.88 -2.43 5.80
C GLU A 186 -22.89 -1.62 4.99
N LEU A 187 -22.42 -0.72 4.12
CA LEU A 187 -23.28 0.07 3.22
C LEU A 187 -24.15 -0.83 2.35
N SER A 188 -23.58 -1.89 1.78
CA SER A 188 -24.32 -2.87 0.97
C SER A 188 -25.41 -3.59 1.78
N GLN A 189 -25.11 -3.98 3.02
CA GLN A 189 -26.06 -4.68 3.89
C GLN A 189 -27.24 -3.79 4.29
N TYR A 190 -27.01 -2.49 4.50
CA TYR A 190 -28.04 -1.53 4.89
C TYR A 190 -28.69 -0.79 3.71
N GLY A 191 -28.34 -1.15 2.46
CA GLY A 191 -28.94 -0.57 1.26
C GLY A 191 -28.55 0.89 1.01
N VAL A 192 -27.40 1.33 1.53
CA VAL A 192 -26.83 2.64 1.23
C VAL A 192 -25.96 2.50 -0.02
N SER A 193 -26.30 3.23 -1.08
CA SER A 193 -25.58 3.13 -2.36
C SER A 193 -24.16 3.68 -2.22
N TRP A 194 -23.18 2.97 -2.76
CA TRP A 194 -21.79 3.40 -2.74
C TRP A 194 -21.07 3.16 -4.07
N GLY A 195 -20.01 3.94 -4.30
CA GLY A 195 -19.14 3.83 -5.47
C GLY A 195 -17.67 4.07 -5.13
N TYR A 196 -16.78 3.36 -5.83
CA TYR A 196 -15.33 3.50 -5.72
C TYR A 196 -14.76 3.85 -7.09
N TYR A 197 -14.22 5.05 -7.24
CA TYR A 197 -13.85 5.64 -8.51
C TYR A 197 -12.35 5.85 -8.61
N ILE A 198 -11.75 5.24 -9.63
CA ILE A 198 -10.31 5.32 -9.93
C ILE A 198 -10.10 5.81 -11.37
N PHE A 199 -8.84 6.02 -11.76
CA PHE A 199 -8.51 6.45 -13.12
C PHE A 199 -9.21 5.60 -14.20
N ASN A 200 -9.11 4.27 -14.06
CA ASN A 200 -9.75 3.30 -14.92
C ASN A 200 -10.24 2.09 -14.11
N ALA A 201 -11.54 1.77 -14.22
CA ALA A 201 -12.19 0.73 -13.43
C ALA A 201 -11.57 -0.67 -13.64
N SER A 202 -10.98 -0.95 -14.81
CA SER A 202 -10.32 -2.24 -15.07
C SER A 202 -9.10 -2.48 -14.17
N ASP A 203 -8.54 -1.42 -13.59
CA ASP A 203 -7.28 -1.45 -12.86
C ASP A 203 -7.50 -1.66 -11.35
N TRP A 204 -8.70 -2.06 -10.94
CA TRP A 204 -9.07 -2.35 -9.54
C TRP A 204 -8.11 -3.32 -8.83
N GLY A 205 -7.45 -4.22 -9.57
CA GLY A 205 -6.48 -5.16 -9.02
C GLY A 205 -5.20 -4.50 -8.51
N GLN A 206 -4.95 -3.24 -8.90
CA GLN A 206 -3.84 -2.44 -8.44
C GLN A 206 -4.20 -1.52 -7.27
N SER A 207 -5.49 -1.29 -7.03
CA SER A 207 -5.97 -0.46 -5.92
C SER A 207 -6.03 -1.24 -4.60
N ASP A 208 -6.36 -0.54 -3.52
CA ASP A 208 -6.48 -1.13 -2.17
C ASP A 208 -7.52 -2.23 -2.07
N LEU A 209 -8.46 -2.28 -3.02
CA LEU A 209 -9.47 -3.32 -3.11
C LEU A 209 -8.86 -4.73 -3.20
N LYS A 210 -7.61 -4.86 -3.68
CA LYS A 210 -6.86 -6.13 -3.71
C LYS A 210 -6.67 -6.77 -2.33
N TYR A 211 -6.74 -6.00 -1.25
CA TYR A 211 -6.60 -6.48 0.13
C TYR A 211 -7.90 -7.08 0.70
N PHE A 212 -9.04 -6.89 0.03
CA PHE A 212 -10.33 -7.38 0.51
C PHE A 212 -10.73 -8.71 -0.12
N SER A 213 -10.78 -9.76 0.70
CA SER A 213 -11.22 -11.08 0.22
C SER A 213 -12.73 -11.06 -0.03
N GLY A 214 -13.16 -11.43 -1.23
CA GLY A 214 -14.57 -11.40 -1.65
C GLY A 214 -14.98 -10.15 -2.44
N VAL A 215 -14.08 -9.18 -2.62
CA VAL A 215 -14.36 -7.93 -3.36
C VAL A 215 -14.85 -8.14 -4.78
N LYS A 216 -14.49 -9.27 -5.41
CA LYS A 216 -14.86 -9.60 -6.80
C LYS A 216 -16.38 -9.62 -7.03
N ASP A 217 -17.15 -9.92 -5.99
CA ASP A 217 -18.62 -9.96 -6.06
C ASP A 217 -19.24 -8.55 -6.08
N TYR A 218 -18.45 -7.50 -5.83
CA TYR A 218 -18.88 -6.11 -5.69
C TYR A 218 -18.22 -5.16 -6.71
N LEU A 219 -17.54 -5.69 -7.73
CA LEU A 219 -16.86 -4.86 -8.75
C LEU A 219 -17.80 -4.01 -9.60
N ASN A 220 -19.11 -4.27 -9.57
CA ASN A 220 -20.12 -3.42 -10.18
C ASN A 220 -20.25 -2.04 -9.51
N HIS A 221 -19.67 -1.85 -8.32
CA HIS A 221 -19.56 -0.56 -7.62
C HIS A 221 -18.27 0.20 -7.98
N VAL A 222 -17.36 -0.42 -8.74
CA VAL A 222 -16.09 0.19 -9.14
C VAL A 222 -16.26 0.88 -10.49
N GLY A 223 -15.96 2.18 -10.52
CA GLY A 223 -16.11 3.03 -11.70
C GLY A 223 -14.82 3.77 -12.06
N SER A 224 -14.80 4.36 -13.26
CA SER A 224 -13.78 5.32 -13.67
C SER A 224 -14.14 6.74 -13.22
N TRP A 225 -13.21 7.69 -13.32
CA TRP A 225 -13.55 9.12 -13.16
C TRP A 225 -14.63 9.57 -14.13
N SER A 226 -14.65 9.08 -15.38
CA SER A 226 -15.74 9.40 -16.31
C SER A 226 -17.10 8.92 -15.79
N THR A 227 -17.14 7.73 -15.18
CA THR A 227 -18.38 7.16 -14.59
C THR A 227 -18.91 8.06 -13.47
N PHE A 228 -18.01 8.55 -12.61
CA PHE A 228 -18.35 9.50 -11.55
C PHE A 228 -18.94 10.80 -12.11
N ILE A 229 -18.29 11.39 -13.12
CA ILE A 229 -18.77 12.63 -13.77
C ILE A 229 -20.13 12.42 -14.45
N ASP A 230 -20.34 11.28 -15.11
CA ASP A 230 -21.63 10.96 -15.74
C ASP A 230 -22.74 10.81 -14.69
N GLN A 231 -22.45 10.16 -13.56
CA GLN A 231 -23.42 10.00 -12.47
C GLN A 231 -23.74 11.33 -11.77
N LEU A 232 -22.76 12.22 -11.60
CA LEU A 232 -22.99 13.60 -11.13
C LEU A 232 -23.92 14.37 -12.07
N ASN A 233 -23.62 14.35 -13.37
CA ASN A 233 -24.41 15.10 -14.36
C ASN A 233 -25.85 14.59 -14.49
N ASN A 234 -26.06 13.29 -14.27
CA ASN A 234 -27.37 12.66 -14.37
C ASN A 234 -28.18 12.67 -13.06
N GLY A 235 -27.60 13.15 -11.95
CA GLY A 235 -28.26 13.11 -10.64
C GLY A 235 -28.47 11.69 -10.12
N THR A 236 -27.48 10.82 -10.36
CA THR A 236 -27.51 9.40 -9.96
C THR A 236 -26.26 9.02 -9.17
N LEU A 237 -25.63 9.99 -8.50
CA LEU A 237 -24.44 9.74 -7.70
C LEU A 237 -24.80 8.79 -6.53
N PRO A 238 -23.96 7.82 -6.16
CA PRO A 238 -24.15 7.04 -4.94
C PRO A 238 -24.17 7.91 -3.69
N SER A 239 -24.77 7.39 -2.62
CA SER A 239 -24.84 8.06 -1.32
C SER A 239 -23.44 8.28 -0.71
N VAL A 240 -22.52 7.34 -0.93
CA VAL A 240 -21.13 7.44 -0.49
C VAL A 240 -20.17 7.12 -1.62
N SER A 241 -19.24 8.01 -1.94
CA SER A 241 -18.32 7.87 -3.07
C SER A 241 -16.87 8.09 -2.62
N TRP A 242 -15.99 7.13 -2.92
CA TRP A 242 -14.54 7.32 -2.83
C TRP A 242 -14.01 7.63 -4.21
N ILE A 243 -13.28 8.73 -4.37
CA ILE A 243 -12.62 9.06 -5.63
C ILE A 243 -11.13 9.21 -5.39
N LEU A 244 -10.36 8.30 -5.99
CA LEU A 244 -8.92 8.26 -5.82
C LEU A 244 -8.20 8.87 -7.03
N PRO A 245 -7.14 9.64 -6.80
CA PRO A 245 -6.26 10.13 -7.85
C PRO A 245 -5.48 8.98 -8.52
N SER A 246 -4.83 9.31 -9.64
CA SER A 246 -3.77 8.49 -10.22
C SER A 246 -2.40 8.88 -9.64
N PRO A 247 -1.36 8.04 -9.83
CA PRO A 247 0.03 8.35 -9.42
C PRO A 247 0.65 9.66 -9.94
N THR A 248 -0.05 10.39 -10.81
CA THR A 248 0.43 11.67 -11.36
C THR A 248 -0.38 12.88 -10.89
N THR A 249 -1.45 12.63 -10.12
CA THR A 249 -2.47 13.60 -9.74
C THR A 249 -2.79 13.55 -8.24
N ASP A 250 -2.09 12.70 -7.50
CA ASP A 250 -2.24 12.41 -6.08
C ASP A 250 -1.45 13.35 -5.17
N MET A 251 -0.57 14.17 -5.77
CA MET A 251 0.33 15.15 -5.15
C MET A 251 1.55 14.55 -4.43
N GLY A 252 1.53 13.27 -4.09
CA GLY A 252 2.67 12.60 -3.46
C GLY A 252 3.93 12.68 -4.32
N PRO A 253 5.11 13.02 -3.76
CA PRO A 253 6.34 13.13 -4.54
C PRO A 253 6.67 11.80 -5.26
N PRO A 254 7.19 11.82 -6.50
CA PRO A 254 7.59 12.97 -7.30
C PRO A 254 6.45 13.56 -8.16
N ALA A 255 5.18 13.27 -7.87
CA ALA A 255 4.06 13.86 -8.58
C ALA A 255 4.04 15.39 -8.44
N ASN A 256 3.45 16.05 -9.43
CA ASN A 256 3.42 17.50 -9.50
C ASN A 256 2.21 18.04 -8.73
N VAL A 257 2.43 18.83 -7.68
CA VAL A 257 1.32 19.33 -6.84
C VAL A 257 0.34 20.22 -7.61
N LEU A 258 0.80 21.00 -8.61
CA LEU A 258 -0.09 21.77 -9.47
C LEU A 258 -0.96 20.85 -10.34
N GLN A 259 -0.40 19.77 -10.88
CA GLN A 259 -1.18 18.78 -11.63
C GLN A 259 -2.24 18.13 -10.73
N GLY A 260 -1.89 17.79 -9.49
CA GLY A 260 -2.84 17.30 -8.50
C GLY A 260 -3.93 18.32 -8.17
N GLU A 261 -3.59 19.60 -7.98
CA GLU A 261 -4.55 20.66 -7.68
C GLU A 261 -5.52 20.87 -8.85
N MET A 262 -5.03 20.85 -10.08
CA MET A 262 -5.87 20.95 -11.28
C MET A 262 -6.90 19.81 -11.36
N TRP A 263 -6.46 18.58 -11.06
CA TRP A 263 -7.36 17.42 -11.01
C TRP A 263 -8.38 17.54 -9.88
N LEU A 264 -7.93 17.89 -8.67
CA LEU A 264 -8.77 18.07 -7.49
C LEU A 264 -9.84 19.16 -7.73
N LEU A 265 -9.43 20.31 -8.25
CA LEU A 265 -10.34 21.41 -8.59
C LEU A 265 -11.35 21.00 -9.65
N TYR A 266 -10.96 20.20 -10.64
CA TYR A 266 -11.92 19.68 -11.62
C TYR A 266 -13.03 18.88 -10.94
N ILE A 267 -12.67 17.93 -10.06
CA ILE A 267 -13.61 17.08 -9.34
C ILE A 267 -14.52 17.93 -8.44
N VAL A 268 -13.95 18.81 -7.61
CA VAL A 268 -14.72 19.66 -6.69
C VAL A 268 -15.66 20.60 -7.47
N ASN A 269 -15.18 21.24 -8.55
CA ASN A 269 -15.99 22.12 -9.37
C ASN A 269 -17.10 21.36 -10.13
N ALA A 270 -16.86 20.11 -10.55
CA ALA A 270 -17.89 19.26 -11.15
C ALA A 270 -19.01 18.95 -10.14
N VAL A 271 -18.66 18.61 -8.89
CA VAL A 271 -19.64 18.39 -7.82
C VAL A 271 -20.43 19.67 -7.54
N MET A 272 -19.75 20.81 -7.40
CA MET A 272 -20.39 22.11 -7.15
C MET A 272 -21.38 22.52 -8.25
N ARG A 273 -21.15 22.13 -9.50
CA ARG A 273 -22.04 22.43 -10.63
C ARG A 273 -23.13 21.39 -10.84
N SER A 274 -23.06 20.27 -10.14
CA SER A 274 -24.04 19.19 -10.26
C SER A 274 -25.35 19.52 -9.54
N PRO A 275 -26.46 18.84 -9.90
CA PRO A 275 -27.71 18.92 -9.14
C PRO A 275 -27.56 18.51 -7.66
N GLU A 276 -26.54 17.72 -7.34
CA GLU A 276 -26.36 17.13 -6.01
C GLU A 276 -25.72 18.08 -4.99
N TRP A 277 -25.09 19.18 -5.45
CA TRP A 277 -24.32 20.11 -4.60
C TRP A 277 -25.01 20.44 -3.27
N ASN A 278 -26.30 20.77 -3.31
CA ASN A 278 -27.10 21.22 -2.16
C ASN A 278 -27.26 20.15 -1.05
N SER A 279 -26.79 18.93 -1.27
CA SER A 279 -26.86 17.81 -0.35
C SER A 279 -25.53 17.04 -0.23
N THR A 280 -24.42 17.63 -0.66
CA THR A 280 -23.12 16.96 -0.66
C THR A 280 -22.20 17.43 0.49
N ALA A 281 -21.44 16.51 1.06
CA ALA A 281 -20.24 16.81 1.83
C ALA A 281 -19.03 16.14 1.16
N ILE A 282 -17.98 16.93 0.91
CA ILE A 282 -16.70 16.46 0.36
C ILE A 282 -15.67 16.53 1.47
N PHE A 283 -14.98 15.42 1.73
CA PHE A 283 -13.81 15.33 2.58
C PHE A 283 -12.60 15.14 1.68
N ILE A 284 -11.66 16.08 1.73
CA ILE A 284 -10.35 15.97 1.06
C ILE A 284 -9.34 15.73 2.16
N THR A 285 -8.63 14.61 2.09
CA THR A 285 -7.58 14.29 3.06
C THR A 285 -6.44 13.56 2.36
N PHE A 286 -5.33 13.44 3.07
CA PHE A 286 -4.18 12.64 2.67
C PHE A 286 -4.14 11.37 3.50
N ASP A 287 -3.45 10.36 3.00
CA ASP A 287 -3.22 9.08 3.62
C ASP A 287 -2.28 9.19 4.83
N GLU A 288 -1.09 9.74 4.63
CA GLU A 288 -0.06 9.92 5.63
C GLU A 288 0.85 11.13 5.29
N ALA A 289 1.89 11.36 6.09
CA ALA A 289 2.64 12.61 6.08
C ALA A 289 3.79 12.67 5.05
N GLY A 290 4.14 11.57 4.41
CA GLY A 290 5.18 11.45 3.39
C GLY A 290 6.57 11.78 3.91
N GLY A 291 6.81 11.67 5.21
CA GLY A 291 8.07 12.10 5.85
C GLY A 291 8.30 13.61 5.86
N TYR A 292 7.29 14.41 5.54
CA TYR A 292 7.38 15.86 5.68
C TYR A 292 7.20 16.30 7.14
N TYR A 293 7.95 17.33 7.51
CA TYR A 293 7.95 17.88 8.86
C TYR A 293 6.54 18.26 9.34
N ASP A 294 6.17 17.84 10.54
CA ASP A 294 5.07 18.40 11.33
C ASP A 294 5.52 18.64 12.76
N HIS A 295 5.16 19.79 13.33
CA HIS A 295 5.61 20.18 14.66
C HIS A 295 4.81 19.53 15.80
N VAL A 296 3.62 18.98 15.52
CA VAL A 296 2.72 18.46 16.56
C VAL A 296 3.04 16.99 16.81
N PRO A 297 3.41 16.62 18.05
CA PRO A 297 3.60 15.23 18.38
C PRO A 297 2.26 14.48 18.30
N PRO A 298 2.17 13.42 17.48
CA PRO A 298 0.93 12.70 17.34
C PRO A 298 0.53 12.01 18.65
N PRO A 299 -0.74 12.11 19.06
CA PRO A 299 -1.18 11.59 20.34
C PRO A 299 -1.39 10.07 20.28
N VAL A 300 -1.44 9.45 21.46
CA VAL A 300 -2.01 8.10 21.61
C VAL A 300 -3.52 8.23 21.70
N PHE A 301 -4.25 7.61 20.76
CA PHE A 301 -5.70 7.61 20.73
C PHE A 301 -6.24 6.18 20.62
N GLN A 302 -7.23 5.85 21.46
CA GLN A 302 -7.81 4.50 21.53
C GLN A 302 -6.77 3.37 21.71
N GLY A 303 -5.65 3.67 22.38
CA GLY A 303 -4.57 2.72 22.61
C GLY A 303 -3.62 2.53 21.43
N GLN A 304 -3.77 3.30 20.36
CA GLN A 304 -2.88 3.33 19.20
C GLN A 304 -2.09 4.62 19.18
N GLN A 305 -0.78 4.53 18.90
CA GLN A 305 0.04 5.68 18.56
C GLN A 305 -0.35 6.10 17.14
N LEU A 306 -0.93 7.29 16.99
CA LEU A 306 -1.25 7.84 15.68
C LEU A 306 0.04 8.26 14.96
N GLY A 307 -0.03 8.35 13.64
CA GLY A 307 0.99 9.02 12.82
C GLY A 307 0.80 10.54 12.81
N GLU A 308 1.66 11.24 12.09
CA GLU A 308 1.71 12.70 11.98
C GLU A 308 0.38 13.30 11.48
N ARG A 309 0.22 14.61 11.69
CA ARG A 309 -0.95 15.32 11.16
C ARG A 309 -0.91 15.34 9.64
N VAL A 310 -2.08 15.14 9.05
CA VAL A 310 -2.31 15.29 7.61
C VAL A 310 -3.47 16.26 7.37
N PRO A 311 -3.52 16.97 6.24
CA PRO A 311 -4.62 17.89 5.96
C PRO A 311 -5.97 17.17 5.89
N LEU A 312 -7.01 17.77 6.48
CA LEU A 312 -8.41 17.45 6.20
C LEU A 312 -9.17 18.74 5.88
N ILE A 313 -9.76 18.82 4.69
CA ILE A 313 -10.60 19.92 4.24
C ILE A 313 -12.03 19.41 4.07
N VAL A 314 -13.01 20.16 4.60
CA VAL A 314 -14.43 19.79 4.57
C VAL A 314 -15.25 20.80 3.78
N ILE A 315 -15.65 20.42 2.57
CA ILE A 315 -16.39 21.28 1.63
C ILE A 315 -17.85 20.85 1.59
N SER A 316 -18.77 21.78 1.85
CA SER A 316 -20.20 21.53 1.74
C SER A 316 -20.96 22.85 1.69
N PRO A 317 -22.14 22.91 1.06
CA PRO A 317 -23.06 24.03 1.25
C PRO A 317 -23.44 24.28 2.73
N TYR A 318 -23.25 23.28 3.60
CA TYR A 318 -23.52 23.37 5.04
C TYR A 318 -22.25 23.50 5.89
N SER A 319 -21.04 23.41 5.33
CA SER A 319 -19.85 23.65 6.14
C SER A 319 -19.69 25.14 6.41
N LYS A 320 -19.17 25.46 7.59
CA LYS A 320 -18.83 26.80 8.02
C LYS A 320 -17.65 27.28 7.17
N GLU A 321 -17.79 28.48 6.63
CA GLU A 321 -16.73 29.27 5.98
C GLU A 321 -15.68 29.76 6.99
N ASP A 322 -14.41 29.78 6.57
CA ASP A 322 -13.21 30.11 7.34
C ASP A 322 -13.22 29.44 8.73
N TYR A 323 -13.45 28.12 8.75
CA TYR A 323 -13.56 27.35 10.00
C TYR A 323 -12.37 26.42 10.24
N VAL A 324 -11.71 26.55 11.39
CA VAL A 324 -10.69 25.60 11.86
C VAL A 324 -11.24 24.69 12.95
N SER A 325 -11.27 23.38 12.67
CA SER A 325 -11.59 22.35 13.67
C SER A 325 -10.34 21.91 14.42
N ASN A 326 -10.40 22.02 15.74
CA ASN A 326 -9.41 21.51 16.68
C ASN A 326 -9.84 20.14 17.25
N THR A 327 -10.89 19.53 16.70
CA THR A 327 -11.34 18.19 17.09
C THR A 327 -10.27 17.18 16.71
N LEU A 328 -9.90 16.27 17.63
CA LEU A 328 -9.01 15.17 17.31
C LEU A 328 -9.72 14.24 16.32
N LEU A 329 -9.24 14.15 15.10
CA LEU A 329 -9.86 13.37 14.04
C LEU A 329 -8.83 12.45 13.39
N THR A 330 -9.34 11.39 12.76
CA THR A 330 -8.56 10.39 12.01
C THR A 330 -9.40 9.89 10.83
N HIS A 331 -8.86 9.03 9.96
CA HIS A 331 -9.64 8.44 8.87
C HIS A 331 -10.93 7.73 9.35
N ALA A 332 -10.90 7.09 10.53
CA ALA A 332 -12.08 6.47 11.12
C ALA A 332 -13.18 7.47 11.50
N SER A 333 -12.85 8.75 11.66
CA SER A 333 -13.83 9.82 11.89
C SER A 333 -14.69 10.10 10.66
N LEU A 334 -14.17 9.83 9.45
CA LEU A 334 -14.94 9.93 8.20
C LEU A 334 -15.96 8.79 8.10
N ILE A 335 -15.56 7.57 8.45
CA ILE A 335 -16.50 6.43 8.58
C ILE A 335 -17.55 6.74 9.65
N ALA A 336 -17.13 7.27 10.80
CA ALA A 336 -18.07 7.62 11.88
C ALA A 336 -19.12 8.67 11.45
N PHE A 337 -18.74 9.61 10.59
CA PHE A 337 -19.69 10.56 9.98
C PHE A 337 -20.70 9.86 9.07
N ILE A 338 -20.26 8.91 8.24
CA ILE A 338 -21.14 8.10 7.38
C ILE A 338 -22.15 7.34 8.26
N ASP A 339 -21.67 6.60 9.26
CA ASP A 339 -22.54 5.81 10.15
C ASP A 339 -23.52 6.70 10.92
N TYR A 340 -23.05 7.86 11.39
CA TYR A 340 -23.91 8.87 11.99
C TYR A 340 -25.00 9.32 11.02
N ASN A 341 -24.63 9.72 9.81
CA ASN A 341 -25.55 10.36 8.88
C ASN A 341 -26.65 9.40 8.40
N TRP A 342 -26.33 8.15 8.10
CA TRP A 342 -27.31 7.15 7.68
C TRP A 342 -27.89 6.31 8.83
N GLY A 343 -27.50 6.61 10.08
CA GLY A 343 -27.99 5.91 11.26
C GLY A 343 -27.59 4.43 11.31
N LEU A 344 -26.42 4.10 10.74
CA LEU A 344 -25.86 2.76 10.74
C LEU A 344 -25.31 2.42 12.15
N PRO A 345 -25.17 1.13 12.50
CA PRO A 345 -24.24 0.77 13.55
C PRO A 345 -22.84 1.32 13.25
N ALA A 346 -22.00 1.48 14.27
CA ALA A 346 -20.59 1.77 14.05
C ALA A 346 -19.90 0.54 13.46
N LEU A 347 -19.14 0.71 12.36
CA LEU A 347 -18.45 -0.41 11.69
C LEU A 347 -17.72 -1.33 12.69
N ASN A 348 -16.89 -0.75 13.56
CA ASN A 348 -16.22 -1.45 14.66
C ASN A 348 -16.06 -0.53 15.89
N LYS A 349 -15.32 -0.99 16.91
CA LYS A 349 -15.05 -0.22 18.13
C LYS A 349 -14.26 1.07 17.88
N PHE A 350 -13.42 1.10 16.84
CA PHE A 350 -12.59 2.26 16.52
C PHE A 350 -13.44 3.39 15.96
N VAL A 351 -14.37 3.05 15.04
CA VAL A 351 -15.38 3.98 14.54
C VAL A 351 -16.32 4.44 15.66
N LEU A 352 -16.77 3.52 16.52
CA LEU A 352 -17.68 3.83 17.62
C LEU A 352 -17.17 4.96 18.54
N ASN A 353 -15.86 4.95 18.82
CA ASN A 353 -15.21 5.89 19.73
C ASN A 353 -14.49 7.05 19.01
N SER A 354 -14.54 7.10 17.68
CA SER A 354 -13.99 8.22 16.91
C SER A 354 -14.87 9.45 17.09
N TYR A 355 -14.22 10.63 17.14
CA TYR A 355 -14.93 11.89 17.21
C TYR A 355 -15.55 12.22 15.85
N LEU A 356 -16.75 12.80 15.87
CA LEU A 356 -17.49 13.14 14.67
C LEU A 356 -17.07 14.54 14.17
N PRO A 357 -16.83 14.73 12.86
CA PRO A 357 -16.50 16.04 12.28
C PRO A 357 -17.75 16.95 12.14
N LEU A 358 -18.67 16.91 13.10
CA LEU A 358 -19.93 17.67 13.03
C LEU A 358 -19.75 19.17 13.30
N ASP A 359 -18.65 19.55 13.94
CA ASP A 359 -18.35 20.95 14.25
C ASP A 359 -18.00 21.77 13.00
N PHE A 360 -17.62 21.12 11.89
CA PHE A 360 -17.50 21.75 10.58
C PHE A 360 -18.83 22.29 10.04
N PHE A 361 -19.96 21.72 10.44
CA PHE A 361 -21.24 21.98 9.80
C PHE A 361 -22.14 22.92 10.59
N ASN A 362 -22.95 23.67 9.86
CA ASN A 362 -24.10 24.41 10.36
C ASN A 362 -25.34 24.02 9.56
N PHE A 363 -25.97 22.89 9.91
CA PHE A 363 -27.17 22.40 9.21
C PHE A 363 -28.43 23.26 9.40
N THR A 364 -28.35 24.34 10.19
CA THR A 364 -29.47 25.29 10.34
C THR A 364 -29.49 26.38 9.26
N GLN A 365 -28.39 26.53 8.52
CA GLN A 365 -28.31 27.49 7.42
C GLN A 365 -28.90 26.92 6.12
N PRO A 366 -29.43 27.76 5.22
CA PRO A 366 -29.74 27.32 3.86
C PRO A 366 -28.46 26.90 3.13
N PRO A 367 -28.51 25.95 2.18
CA PRO A 367 -27.32 25.51 1.46
C PRO A 367 -26.63 26.70 0.76
N ARG A 368 -25.32 26.88 1.03
CA ARG A 368 -24.52 27.91 0.37
C ARG A 368 -24.38 27.63 -1.13
N PRO A 369 -24.35 28.65 -1.99
CA PRO A 369 -24.06 28.45 -3.40
C PRO A 369 -22.61 27.98 -3.62
N PRO A 370 -22.29 27.39 -4.78
CA PRO A 370 -20.91 27.17 -5.20
C PRO A 370 -20.05 28.43 -5.14
N ILE A 371 -18.76 28.27 -4.83
CA ILE A 371 -17.78 29.36 -4.93
C ILE A 371 -17.42 29.64 -6.39
N ASN A 372 -17.01 30.88 -6.67
CA ASN A 372 -16.57 31.26 -8.00
C ASN A 372 -15.08 31.00 -8.19
N MET A 373 -14.73 29.85 -8.78
CA MET A 373 -13.34 29.48 -9.07
C MET A 373 -12.79 30.10 -10.37
N SER A 374 -13.30 31.25 -10.80
CA SER A 374 -12.84 31.91 -12.03
C SER A 374 -11.37 32.32 -11.91
N GLY A 375 -10.54 31.89 -12.86
CA GLY A 375 -9.10 32.20 -12.89
C GLY A 375 -8.20 31.08 -12.39
N PHE A 376 -8.75 30.10 -11.66
CA PHE A 376 -8.02 28.88 -11.31
C PHE A 376 -7.85 27.95 -12.51
N PRO A 377 -6.80 27.10 -12.50
CA PRO A 377 -6.49 26.19 -13.59
C PRO A 377 -7.42 24.97 -13.59
N ILE A 378 -8.69 25.15 -13.94
CA ILE A 378 -9.65 24.05 -14.02
C ILE A 378 -9.60 23.46 -15.44
N PRO A 379 -9.12 22.22 -15.64
CA PRO A 379 -9.09 21.60 -16.95
C PRO A 379 -10.51 21.34 -17.48
N SER A 380 -10.65 21.05 -18.77
CA SER A 380 -11.96 20.70 -19.35
C SER A 380 -12.38 19.24 -19.14
N SER A 381 -11.45 18.40 -18.69
CA SER A 381 -11.59 16.94 -18.53
C SER A 381 -10.76 16.50 -17.32
N PRO A 382 -11.17 15.46 -16.58
CA PRO A 382 -10.32 14.89 -15.53
C PRO A 382 -9.11 14.14 -16.12
N TYR A 383 -9.15 13.80 -17.42
CA TYR A 383 -8.08 13.16 -18.19
C TYR A 383 -7.34 14.21 -19.05
N PHE A 384 -6.80 15.25 -18.42
CA PHE A 384 -6.09 16.31 -19.13
C PHE A 384 -4.61 15.97 -19.33
N THR A 385 -4.00 16.58 -20.34
CA THR A 385 -2.56 16.49 -20.57
C THR A 385 -1.86 17.60 -19.79
N PHE A 386 -0.88 17.23 -18.96
CA PHE A 386 -0.04 18.17 -18.23
C PHE A 386 1.35 18.27 -18.87
N ASN A 387 1.86 19.49 -19.04
CA ASN A 387 3.18 19.73 -19.62
C ASN A 387 3.77 21.06 -19.10
N ASN A 388 5.04 21.32 -19.43
CA ASN A 388 5.75 22.51 -18.93
C ASN A 388 5.13 23.86 -19.32
N SER A 389 4.32 23.95 -20.39
CA SER A 389 3.65 25.20 -20.75
C SER A 389 2.53 25.56 -19.78
N VAL A 390 1.86 24.55 -19.19
CA VAL A 390 0.84 24.75 -18.15
C VAL A 390 1.47 25.38 -16.90
N ILE A 391 2.66 24.91 -16.49
CA ILE A 391 3.40 25.47 -15.35
C ILE A 391 3.71 26.95 -15.56
N GLN A 392 4.07 27.35 -16.79
CA GLN A 392 4.38 28.75 -17.10
C GLN A 392 3.13 29.63 -17.02
N GLU A 393 2.00 29.13 -17.54
CA GLU A 393 0.70 29.83 -17.52
C GLU A 393 0.22 30.12 -16.08
N TYR A 394 0.44 29.18 -15.16
CA TYR A 394 -0.03 29.26 -13.77
C TYR A 394 1.10 29.47 -12.76
N SER A 395 2.20 30.12 -13.16
CA SER A 395 3.38 30.35 -12.29
C SER A 395 3.18 31.35 -11.15
N ASN A 396 2.01 31.99 -11.03
CA ASN A 396 1.71 32.98 -10.01
C ASN A 396 0.25 32.91 -9.55
N LEU A 397 -0.19 31.72 -9.12
CA LEU A 397 -1.56 31.52 -8.60
C LEU A 397 -1.80 32.25 -7.28
N GLY A 398 -0.75 32.52 -6.50
CA GLY A 398 -0.86 33.23 -5.21
C GLY A 398 -1.50 34.62 -5.27
N LYS A 399 -1.60 35.24 -6.46
CA LYS A 399 -2.34 36.51 -6.65
C LYS A 399 -3.87 36.36 -6.63
N LEU A 400 -4.36 35.12 -6.73
CA LEU A 400 -5.79 34.80 -6.73
C LEU A 400 -6.32 34.56 -5.32
N PHE A 401 -5.41 34.27 -4.38
CA PHE A 401 -5.71 34.06 -2.97
C PHE A 401 -5.56 35.36 -2.18
N PRO A 402 -6.43 35.65 -1.21
CA PRO A 402 -7.66 34.92 -0.90
C PRO A 402 -8.84 35.32 -1.81
N LEU A 403 -9.76 34.39 -2.04
CA LEU A 403 -11.06 34.68 -2.63
C LEU A 403 -11.88 35.61 -1.70
N PRO A 404 -12.79 36.43 -2.28
CA PRO A 404 -13.71 37.22 -1.46
C PRO A 404 -14.68 36.29 -0.72
N PRO A 405 -14.82 36.42 0.62
CA PRO A 405 -15.67 35.55 1.40
C PRO A 405 -17.14 35.60 0.93
N GLN A 406 -17.76 34.44 0.79
CA GLN A 406 -19.20 34.31 0.53
C GLN A 406 -20.05 34.96 1.61
N ILE A 407 -19.62 34.90 2.86
CA ILE A 407 -20.26 35.55 4.01
C ILE A 407 -19.25 36.51 4.65
N PRO A 408 -19.54 37.83 4.67
CA PRO A 408 -18.69 38.78 5.38
C PRO A 408 -18.44 38.33 6.82
N PHE A 409 -17.18 38.32 7.27
CA PHE A 409 -16.81 37.71 8.56
C PHE A 409 -17.57 38.26 9.77
N ASN A 410 -17.97 39.53 9.73
CA ASN A 410 -18.80 40.15 10.76
C ASN A 410 -20.27 39.71 10.78
N LYS A 411 -20.70 38.88 9.82
CA LYS A 411 -22.05 38.30 9.70
C LYS A 411 -22.06 36.79 9.95
N LEU A 412 -20.92 36.17 10.24
CA LEU A 412 -20.87 34.74 10.55
C LEU A 412 -21.63 34.46 11.86
N GLY A 413 -22.55 33.50 11.80
CA GLY A 413 -23.38 33.10 12.94
C GLY A 413 -22.70 32.10 13.89
N TYR A 414 -21.39 31.90 13.75
CA TYR A 414 -20.62 30.89 14.46
C TYR A 414 -19.20 31.38 14.75
N GLN A 415 -18.54 30.72 15.69
CA GLN A 415 -17.11 30.88 15.89
C GLN A 415 -16.37 30.22 14.72
N ARG A 416 -15.31 30.88 14.25
CA ARG A 416 -14.44 30.41 13.16
C ARG A 416 -13.40 29.38 13.59
N SER A 417 -13.36 29.03 14.87
CA SER A 417 -12.63 27.87 15.35
C SER A 417 -13.37 27.19 16.50
N GLY A 418 -13.15 25.89 16.67
CA GLY A 418 -13.82 25.14 17.71
C GLY A 418 -13.43 23.67 17.74
N SER A 419 -14.05 22.92 18.64
CA SER A 419 -13.91 21.48 18.72
C SER A 419 -15.18 20.83 19.26
N THR A 420 -15.31 19.52 19.06
CA THR A 420 -16.36 18.70 19.63
C THR A 420 -15.77 17.44 20.25
N ASN A 421 -16.53 16.81 21.15
CA ASN A 421 -16.22 15.51 21.74
C ASN A 421 -17.32 14.47 21.46
N LEU A 422 -18.20 14.75 20.50
CA LEU A 422 -19.28 13.85 20.10
C LEU A 422 -18.71 12.63 19.38
N THR A 423 -19.14 11.45 19.80
CA THR A 423 -18.80 10.15 19.19
C THR A 423 -20.08 9.35 18.95
N LEU A 424 -20.03 8.29 18.15
CA LEU A 424 -21.16 7.36 18.01
C LEU A 424 -21.52 6.66 19.33
N ALA A 425 -20.53 6.40 20.19
CA ALA A 425 -20.75 5.90 21.55
C ALA A 425 -21.63 6.85 22.37
N SER A 426 -21.38 8.17 22.26
CA SER A 426 -22.13 9.19 23.01
C SER A 426 -23.62 9.25 22.66
N ILE A 427 -24.01 8.73 21.48
CA ILE A 427 -25.39 8.65 21.00
C ILE A 427 -25.95 7.22 20.98
N SER A 428 -25.33 6.30 21.75
CA SER A 428 -25.77 4.92 21.95
C SER A 428 -25.84 4.06 20.67
N SER A 429 -24.92 4.26 19.72
CA SER A 429 -24.80 3.37 18.56
C SER A 429 -24.33 1.97 18.96
N LYS A 430 -24.73 0.95 18.18
CA LYS A 430 -24.25 -0.43 18.33
C LYS A 430 -23.06 -0.67 17.40
N VAL A 431 -22.28 -1.71 17.66
CA VAL A 431 -21.19 -2.12 16.78
C VAL A 431 -21.68 -3.14 15.74
N TYR A 432 -21.24 -3.00 14.49
CA TYR A 432 -21.51 -3.91 13.37
C TYR A 432 -20.60 -5.15 13.44
N ILE A 433 -19.28 -4.96 13.46
CA ILE A 433 -18.26 -6.02 13.56
C ILE A 433 -17.65 -6.05 14.95
N SER A 434 -17.77 -7.18 15.65
CA SER A 434 -17.22 -7.32 17.00
C SER A 434 -15.70 -7.58 17.05
N ASN A 435 -15.13 -8.14 15.98
CA ASN A 435 -13.72 -8.48 15.91
C ASN A 435 -13.16 -8.07 14.55
N ASP A 436 -12.03 -7.38 14.58
CA ASP A 436 -11.26 -7.00 13.39
C ASP A 436 -10.33 -8.17 13.03
N VAL A 437 -10.75 -9.04 12.11
CA VAL A 437 -10.06 -10.31 11.81
C VAL A 437 -9.45 -10.26 10.43
N SER A 438 -8.14 -10.26 10.38
CA SER A 438 -7.43 -10.56 9.14
C SER A 438 -7.08 -12.04 9.04
N PHE A 439 -7.01 -12.59 7.82
CA PHE A 439 -6.56 -13.97 7.63
C PHE A 439 -5.54 -14.10 6.49
N THR A 440 -4.71 -15.13 6.66
CA THR A 440 -3.78 -15.60 5.66
C THR A 440 -4.37 -16.87 5.04
N PRO A 441 -4.61 -16.92 3.71
CA PRO A 441 -5.07 -18.12 3.04
C PRO A 441 -4.23 -19.32 3.45
N LEU A 442 -4.88 -20.46 3.71
CA LEU A 442 -4.20 -21.65 4.25
C LEU A 442 -2.94 -21.98 3.45
N PHE A 443 -2.98 -21.86 2.13
CA PHE A 443 -1.85 -22.16 1.26
C PHE A 443 -0.65 -21.22 1.36
N LEU A 444 -0.84 -20.04 1.96
CA LEU A 444 0.21 -19.07 2.30
C LEU A 444 0.65 -19.20 3.77
N THR A 445 0.03 -20.08 4.56
CA THR A 445 0.42 -20.25 5.97
C THR A 445 1.72 -21.04 6.09
N PRO A 446 2.60 -20.70 7.04
CA PRO A 446 3.84 -21.44 7.28
C PRO A 446 3.62 -22.93 7.50
N GLN A 447 2.54 -23.30 8.21
CA GLN A 447 2.21 -24.68 8.53
C GLN A 447 1.84 -25.48 7.27
N PHE A 448 1.12 -24.86 6.33
CA PHE A 448 0.81 -25.49 5.06
C PHE A 448 2.04 -25.61 4.16
N LEU A 449 2.88 -24.57 4.10
CA LEU A 449 4.15 -24.63 3.36
C LEU A 449 5.06 -25.73 3.93
N LEU A 450 5.15 -25.85 5.26
CA LEU A 450 5.85 -26.93 5.95
C LEU A 450 5.23 -28.31 5.69
N LEU A 451 3.90 -28.41 5.60
CA LEU A 451 3.20 -29.64 5.27
C LEU A 451 3.53 -30.08 3.84
N ILE A 452 3.49 -29.16 2.86
CA ILE A 452 3.88 -29.42 1.48
C ILE A 452 5.34 -29.86 1.42
N GLY A 453 6.25 -29.14 2.08
CA GLY A 453 7.66 -29.52 2.19
C GLY A 453 7.85 -30.91 2.83
N SER A 454 7.05 -31.26 3.84
CA SER A 454 7.08 -32.57 4.51
C SER A 454 6.56 -33.71 3.63
N VAL A 455 5.46 -33.49 2.91
CA VAL A 455 4.89 -34.46 1.95
C VAL A 455 5.88 -34.74 0.82
N GLN A 456 6.55 -33.70 0.32
CA GLN A 456 7.60 -33.84 -0.67
C GLN A 456 8.82 -34.59 -0.11
N LEU A 457 9.26 -34.28 1.13
CA LEU A 457 10.37 -34.97 1.78
C LEU A 457 10.08 -36.47 1.94
N LEU A 458 8.86 -36.81 2.34
CA LEU A 458 8.36 -38.19 2.38
C LEU A 458 8.38 -38.85 1.01
N ALA A 459 7.93 -38.17 -0.05
CA ALA A 459 7.99 -38.69 -1.41
C ALA A 459 9.44 -38.99 -1.86
N VAL A 460 10.41 -38.17 -1.45
CA VAL A 460 11.84 -38.42 -1.69
C VAL A 460 12.36 -39.62 -0.90
N ILE A 461 12.02 -39.73 0.39
CA ILE A 461 12.42 -40.89 1.21
C ILE A 461 11.84 -42.19 0.63
N VAL A 462 10.58 -42.18 0.19
CA VAL A 462 9.92 -43.33 -0.44
C VAL A 462 10.60 -43.70 -1.77
N SER A 463 10.88 -42.72 -2.64
CA SER A 463 11.57 -42.99 -3.92
C SER A 463 12.98 -43.57 -3.74
N GLN A 464 13.71 -43.16 -2.69
CA GLN A 464 15.02 -43.74 -2.35
C GLN A 464 14.90 -45.16 -1.78
N LYS A 465 13.85 -45.45 -0.99
CA LYS A 465 13.66 -46.78 -0.37
C LYS A 465 13.28 -47.87 -1.38
N TYR A 466 12.66 -47.50 -2.50
CA TYR A 466 12.32 -48.43 -3.59
C TYR A 466 13.46 -48.66 -4.62
N SER A 467 14.62 -48.00 -4.47
CA SER A 467 15.79 -48.15 -5.35
C SER A 467 16.60 -49.46 -5.12
N LEU A 468 16.10 -50.40 -4.32
CA LEU A 468 16.82 -51.62 -3.97
C LEU A 468 15.94 -52.87 -4.10
N ARG A 469 15.80 -53.39 -5.33
CA ARG A 469 15.94 -54.83 -5.66
C ARG A 469 15.81 -55.08 -7.17
N GLU A 470 16.89 -55.62 -7.74
CA GLU A 470 17.04 -56.25 -9.07
C GLU A 470 16.27 -55.65 -10.27
N SER A 471 16.67 -54.45 -10.72
CA SER A 471 16.19 -53.86 -11.99
C SER A 471 17.32 -53.67 -13.03
N SER A 472 16.95 -53.79 -14.31
CA SER A 472 17.85 -53.78 -15.49
C SER A 472 18.55 -52.42 -15.70
N LYS A 473 19.61 -52.39 -16.52
CA LYS A 473 20.48 -51.20 -16.73
C LYS A 473 19.71 -49.95 -17.20
N VAL A 474 18.63 -50.13 -17.97
CA VAL A 474 17.75 -49.04 -18.46
C VAL A 474 16.82 -48.56 -17.34
N ILE A 475 16.26 -49.48 -16.55
CA ILE A 475 15.39 -49.14 -15.42
C ILE A 475 16.18 -48.37 -14.35
N ARG A 476 17.43 -48.76 -14.07
CA ARG A 476 18.33 -47.99 -13.18
C ARG A 476 18.63 -46.58 -13.68
N MET A 477 18.65 -46.37 -15.00
CA MET A 477 18.91 -45.06 -15.60
C MET A 477 17.67 -44.16 -15.49
N VAL A 478 16.49 -44.72 -15.68
CA VAL A 478 15.20 -44.04 -15.48
C VAL A 478 14.95 -43.76 -14.00
N GLU A 479 15.25 -44.70 -13.11
CA GLU A 479 15.20 -44.51 -11.65
C GLU A 479 16.16 -43.41 -11.20
N GLN A 480 17.38 -43.35 -11.75
CA GLN A 480 18.34 -42.29 -11.41
C GLN A 480 17.90 -40.92 -11.92
N LEU A 481 17.32 -40.85 -13.11
CA LEU A 481 16.76 -39.62 -13.63
C LEU A 481 15.56 -39.15 -12.78
N ALA A 482 14.70 -40.08 -12.36
CA ALA A 482 13.57 -39.79 -11.47
C ALA A 482 14.04 -39.34 -10.08
N ILE A 483 15.05 -39.98 -9.50
CA ILE A 483 15.64 -39.59 -8.20
C ILE A 483 16.32 -38.22 -8.29
N CYS A 484 16.99 -37.91 -9.41
CA CYS A 484 17.56 -36.58 -9.62
C CYS A 484 16.47 -35.52 -9.76
N ILE A 485 15.41 -35.76 -10.56
CA ILE A 485 14.29 -34.83 -10.72
C ILE A 485 13.56 -34.63 -9.38
N LEU A 486 13.31 -35.70 -8.61
CA LEU A 486 12.65 -35.64 -7.31
C LEU A 486 13.49 -34.95 -6.23
N GLY A 487 14.78 -35.26 -6.13
CA GLY A 487 15.69 -34.59 -5.20
C GLY A 487 15.90 -33.11 -5.55
N PHE A 488 15.84 -32.79 -6.84
CA PHE A 488 15.93 -31.43 -7.35
C PHE A 488 14.67 -30.61 -7.00
N LEU A 489 13.48 -31.13 -7.29
CA LEU A 489 12.20 -30.50 -6.89
C LEU A 489 12.12 -30.30 -5.37
N LEU A 490 12.69 -31.23 -4.60
CA LEU A 490 12.75 -31.13 -3.15
C LEU A 490 13.63 -29.98 -2.65
N ILE A 491 14.83 -29.82 -3.21
CA ILE A 491 15.76 -28.77 -2.76
C ILE A 491 15.24 -27.39 -3.16
N SER A 492 14.67 -27.26 -4.35
CA SER A 492 14.02 -26.02 -4.78
C SER A 492 12.82 -25.67 -3.92
N SER A 493 11.99 -26.66 -3.55
CA SER A 493 10.83 -26.41 -2.70
C SER A 493 11.20 -26.16 -1.23
N VAL A 494 12.19 -26.86 -0.68
CA VAL A 494 12.69 -26.61 0.68
C VAL A 494 13.43 -25.28 0.76
N GLY A 495 14.19 -24.91 -0.27
CA GLY A 495 14.82 -23.59 -0.38
C GLY A 495 13.78 -22.48 -0.45
N GLY A 496 12.75 -22.63 -1.28
CA GLY A 496 11.61 -21.72 -1.34
C GLY A 496 10.86 -21.62 0.00
N SER A 497 10.55 -22.75 0.64
CA SER A 497 9.84 -22.76 1.93
C SER A 497 10.69 -22.23 3.10
N ILE A 498 12.01 -22.35 3.07
CA ILE A 498 12.91 -21.73 4.07
C ILE A 498 12.98 -20.22 3.85
N LEU A 499 13.03 -19.77 2.60
CA LEU A 499 12.95 -18.35 2.26
C LEU A 499 11.62 -17.73 2.70
N ASP A 500 10.51 -18.40 2.40
CA ASP A 500 9.18 -17.98 2.85
C ASP A 500 9.08 -18.01 4.38
N PHE A 501 9.65 -19.01 5.05
CA PHE A 501 9.62 -19.12 6.52
C PHE A 501 10.49 -18.07 7.22
N ILE A 502 11.66 -17.74 6.67
CA ILE A 502 12.51 -16.66 7.18
C ILE A 502 11.87 -15.30 6.89
N GLY A 503 11.26 -15.11 5.72
CA GLY A 503 10.43 -13.93 5.42
C GLY A 503 9.27 -13.78 6.40
N VAL A 504 8.62 -14.88 6.79
CA VAL A 504 7.56 -14.87 7.80
C VAL A 504 8.06 -14.58 9.21
N ILE A 505 9.24 -15.06 9.62
CA ILE A 505 9.77 -14.84 10.98
C ILE A 505 10.38 -13.45 11.14
N ASP A 506 11.18 -12.99 10.18
CA ASP A 506 11.89 -11.70 10.29
C ASP A 506 11.03 -10.51 9.89
N TYR A 507 10.03 -10.70 9.03
CA TYR A 507 9.10 -9.63 8.65
C TYR A 507 7.66 -9.88 9.15
N GLY A 508 7.35 -10.98 9.83
CA GLY A 508 5.99 -11.17 10.40
C GLY A 508 4.89 -11.57 9.42
N GLY A 509 5.22 -11.96 8.17
CA GLY A 509 4.23 -12.53 7.24
C GLY A 509 4.37 -12.20 5.74
N TYR A 510 5.38 -11.44 5.33
CA TYR A 510 5.53 -10.95 3.95
C TYR A 510 5.98 -12.06 2.99
N VAL A 511 5.17 -12.38 1.95
CA VAL A 511 5.45 -13.44 0.95
C VAL A 511 5.28 -12.96 -0.51
N GLY A 512 4.92 -11.69 -0.73
CA GLY A 512 4.52 -11.17 -2.05
C GLY A 512 5.60 -11.24 -3.14
N GLU A 513 6.88 -11.14 -2.77
CA GLU A 513 8.00 -11.17 -3.72
C GLU A 513 8.45 -12.58 -4.10
N SER A 514 7.98 -13.63 -3.39
CA SER A 514 8.52 -14.98 -3.59
C SER A 514 7.94 -15.70 -4.81
N ILE A 515 6.79 -15.28 -5.34
CA ILE A 515 6.12 -15.96 -6.46
C ILE A 515 6.86 -15.77 -7.80
N PRO A 516 7.21 -14.54 -8.25
CA PRO A 516 8.00 -14.36 -9.48
C PRO A 516 9.41 -14.96 -9.37
N ILE A 517 9.98 -14.96 -8.16
CA ILE A 517 11.26 -15.59 -7.83
C ILE A 517 11.14 -17.11 -8.00
N LEU A 518 10.09 -17.72 -7.47
CA LEU A 518 9.83 -19.16 -7.59
C LEU A 518 9.59 -19.56 -9.05
N GLU A 519 8.86 -18.76 -9.82
CA GLU A 519 8.62 -19.00 -11.25
C GLU A 519 9.90 -18.88 -12.09
N GLY A 520 10.68 -17.82 -11.89
CA GLY A 520 11.98 -17.64 -12.56
C GLY A 520 12.95 -18.77 -12.24
N VAL A 521 12.98 -19.22 -10.98
CA VAL A 521 13.72 -20.39 -10.53
C VAL A 521 13.25 -21.64 -11.29
N ILE A 522 11.95 -21.94 -11.29
CA ILE A 522 11.39 -23.14 -11.97
C ILE A 522 11.69 -23.13 -13.48
N ILE A 523 11.58 -21.98 -14.16
CA ILE A 523 11.83 -21.86 -15.60
C ILE A 523 13.30 -22.03 -15.94
N GLY A 524 14.21 -21.33 -15.26
CA GLY A 524 15.65 -21.45 -15.51
C GLY A 524 16.15 -22.87 -15.29
N ILE A 525 15.58 -23.54 -14.28
CA ILE A 525 15.84 -24.93 -13.96
C ILE A 525 15.38 -25.89 -15.06
N LEU A 526 14.17 -25.71 -15.59
CA LEU A 526 13.62 -26.55 -16.66
C LEU A 526 14.48 -26.45 -17.93
N VAL A 527 14.87 -25.23 -18.30
CA VAL A 527 15.72 -24.97 -19.46
C VAL A 527 17.11 -25.60 -19.28
N LEU A 528 17.77 -25.39 -18.15
CA LEU A 528 19.10 -25.94 -17.88
C LEU A 528 19.09 -27.48 -17.76
N SER A 529 18.02 -28.06 -17.24
CA SER A 529 17.85 -29.51 -17.15
C SER A 529 17.70 -30.16 -18.53
N VAL A 530 16.94 -29.52 -19.44
CA VAL A 530 16.77 -29.99 -20.82
C VAL A 530 18.07 -29.84 -21.61
N VAL A 531 18.76 -28.70 -21.50
CA VAL A 531 20.03 -28.46 -22.19
C VAL A 531 21.12 -29.41 -21.68
N GLY A 532 21.25 -29.60 -20.36
CA GLY A 532 22.19 -30.54 -19.76
C GLY A 532 21.92 -32.00 -20.18
N TYR A 533 20.65 -32.40 -20.24
CA TYR A 533 20.24 -33.72 -20.74
C TYR A 533 20.62 -33.91 -22.22
N LEU A 534 20.34 -32.92 -23.08
CA LEU A 534 20.67 -32.99 -24.50
C LEU A 534 22.19 -33.04 -24.74
N LEU A 535 22.98 -32.21 -24.03
CA LEU A 535 24.44 -32.22 -24.13
C LEU A 535 25.05 -33.54 -23.65
N SER A 536 24.47 -34.17 -22.62
CA SER A 536 24.93 -35.47 -22.10
C SER A 536 24.75 -36.63 -23.09
N LYS A 537 23.82 -36.51 -24.05
CA LYS A 537 23.58 -37.54 -25.08
C LYS A 537 24.61 -37.53 -26.20
N PHE A 538 25.25 -36.39 -26.49
CA PHE A 538 26.02 -36.21 -27.73
C PHE A 538 27.54 -36.13 -27.55
N ILE A 539 28.05 -35.83 -26.35
CA ILE A 539 29.48 -35.59 -26.16
C ILE A 539 30.02 -36.56 -25.08
N ARG A 540 31.02 -37.40 -25.43
CA ARG A 540 31.72 -38.31 -24.49
C ARG A 540 33.10 -37.74 -24.10
N SER A 541 33.15 -36.49 -23.62
CA SER A 541 34.42 -35.79 -23.32
C SER A 541 34.56 -35.44 -21.85
N SER A 542 35.75 -35.64 -21.29
CA SER A 542 36.15 -35.30 -19.91
C SER A 542 36.14 -33.80 -19.59
N TRP A 543 35.90 -32.96 -20.59
CA TRP A 543 35.77 -31.50 -20.43
C TRP A 543 34.35 -31.03 -20.12
N ILE A 544 33.34 -31.89 -20.28
CA ILE A 544 31.92 -31.56 -20.03
C ILE A 544 31.67 -31.10 -18.59
N PRO A 545 32.27 -31.72 -17.54
CA PRO A 545 32.12 -31.21 -16.18
C PRO A 545 32.69 -29.80 -16.05
N ILE A 546 33.86 -29.51 -16.63
CA ILE A 546 34.48 -28.17 -16.54
C ILE A 546 33.63 -27.13 -17.29
N LEU A 547 33.09 -27.49 -18.46
CA LEU A 547 32.23 -26.59 -19.23
C LEU A 547 30.90 -26.29 -18.48
N LEU A 548 30.29 -27.32 -17.88
CA LEU A 548 29.02 -27.22 -17.14
C LEU A 548 29.17 -26.64 -15.72
N THR A 549 30.34 -26.78 -15.08
CA THR A 549 30.55 -26.38 -13.66
C THR A 549 31.37 -25.11 -13.49
N VAL A 550 32.08 -24.66 -14.52
CA VAL A 550 32.95 -23.47 -14.45
C VAL A 550 32.61 -22.49 -15.56
N VAL A 551 32.59 -22.92 -16.83
CA VAL A 551 32.48 -21.98 -17.96
C VAL A 551 31.06 -21.44 -18.13
N LEU A 552 30.03 -22.29 -18.10
CA LEU A 552 28.62 -21.88 -18.20
C LEU A 552 28.19 -20.98 -17.03
N PRO A 553 28.48 -21.31 -15.76
CA PRO A 553 28.18 -20.42 -14.64
C PRO A 553 28.89 -19.05 -14.72
N ILE A 554 30.10 -18.98 -15.30
CA ILE A 554 30.82 -17.71 -15.51
C ILE A 554 30.21 -16.90 -16.65
N ILE A 555 29.82 -17.54 -17.77
CA ILE A 555 29.15 -16.87 -18.89
C ILE A 555 27.77 -16.36 -18.45
N ASP A 556 27.02 -17.17 -17.69
CA ASP A 556 25.75 -16.78 -17.09
C ASP A 556 25.97 -15.60 -16.12
N TYR A 557 26.95 -15.68 -15.21
CA TYR A 557 27.31 -14.56 -14.34
C TYR A 557 27.60 -13.27 -15.12
N VAL A 558 28.33 -13.33 -16.24
CA VAL A 558 28.66 -12.14 -17.04
C VAL A 558 27.45 -11.59 -17.80
N ILE A 559 26.61 -12.45 -18.39
CA ILE A 559 25.38 -12.02 -19.09
C ILE A 559 24.40 -11.40 -18.11
N PHE A 560 24.19 -12.03 -16.95
CA PHE A 560 23.30 -11.52 -15.89
C PHE A 560 23.86 -10.30 -15.18
N TYR A 561 25.19 -10.18 -14.99
CA TYR A 561 25.82 -8.96 -14.50
C TYR A 561 25.64 -7.79 -15.47
N LEU A 562 25.74 -8.04 -16.78
CA LEU A 562 25.51 -7.02 -17.81
C LEU A 562 24.02 -6.61 -17.88
N GLU A 563 23.07 -7.55 -17.80
CA GLU A 563 21.63 -7.23 -17.72
C GLU A 563 21.26 -6.51 -16.40
N ALA A 564 21.74 -6.99 -15.26
CA ALA A 564 21.53 -6.33 -13.96
C ALA A 564 22.14 -4.92 -13.95
N SER A 565 23.29 -4.71 -14.59
CA SER A 565 23.89 -3.38 -14.73
C SER A 565 23.10 -2.46 -15.67
N GLN A 566 22.40 -2.99 -16.68
CA GLN A 566 21.52 -2.18 -17.53
C GLN A 566 20.20 -1.84 -16.84
N ILE A 567 19.66 -2.74 -16.02
CA ILE A 567 18.44 -2.48 -15.23
C ILE A 567 18.73 -1.50 -14.08
N TYR A 568 19.90 -1.61 -13.44
CA TYR A 568 20.38 -0.68 -12.40
C TYR A 568 20.59 0.76 -12.89
N VAL A 569 20.88 0.97 -14.18
CA VAL A 569 21.06 2.32 -14.74
C VAL A 569 19.74 2.96 -15.18
N PHE A 570 18.65 2.18 -15.30
CA PHE A 570 17.43 2.64 -15.97
C PHE A 570 16.08 2.29 -15.28
N GLY A 571 16.02 1.77 -14.05
CA GLY A 571 14.73 1.51 -13.40
C GLY A 571 14.72 1.40 -11.87
N ASP A 572 13.72 2.03 -11.25
CA ASP A 572 13.40 2.04 -9.81
C ASP A 572 12.71 0.74 -9.35
N THR A 573 13.31 -0.42 -9.62
CA THR A 573 12.82 -1.71 -9.10
C THR A 573 13.95 -2.46 -8.40
N LEU A 574 13.83 -2.61 -7.09
CA LEU A 574 14.93 -3.04 -6.22
C LEU A 574 15.00 -4.57 -6.01
N LEU A 575 16.11 -5.15 -6.49
CA LEU A 575 16.96 -6.14 -5.81
C LEU A 575 16.36 -7.44 -5.21
N GLY A 576 15.55 -8.21 -5.95
CA GLY A 576 15.14 -9.56 -5.51
C GLY A 576 15.97 -10.74 -6.06
N PHE A 577 16.66 -10.58 -7.19
CA PHE A 577 17.03 -11.74 -8.03
C PHE A 577 18.50 -12.21 -7.94
N GLY A 578 19.42 -11.40 -7.41
CA GLY A 578 20.86 -11.58 -7.67
C GLY A 578 21.65 -12.47 -6.70
N ALA A 579 21.30 -12.51 -5.42
CA ALA A 579 22.18 -13.10 -4.41
C ALA A 579 22.01 -14.62 -4.24
N PHE A 580 20.80 -15.14 -4.50
CA PHE A 580 20.43 -16.48 -4.07
C PHE A 580 20.85 -17.62 -5.02
N LEU A 581 21.04 -17.34 -6.31
CA LEU A 581 21.46 -18.33 -7.30
C LEU A 581 22.97 -18.63 -7.30
N SER A 582 23.77 -17.86 -6.55
CA SER A 582 25.23 -18.04 -6.50
C SER A 582 25.69 -19.23 -5.63
N ALA A 583 24.84 -19.73 -4.72
CA ALA A 583 25.20 -20.80 -3.78
C ALA A 583 24.60 -22.19 -4.12
N SER A 584 23.51 -22.23 -4.89
CA SER A 584 22.79 -23.47 -5.25
C SER A 584 23.59 -24.42 -6.15
N PRO A 585 24.44 -23.96 -7.10
CA PRO A 585 25.25 -24.86 -7.92
C PRO A 585 26.24 -25.68 -7.10
N SER A 586 26.78 -25.13 -6.02
CA SER A 586 27.86 -25.74 -5.22
C SER A 586 27.45 -27.05 -4.54
N ILE A 587 26.19 -27.16 -4.10
CA ILE A 587 25.65 -28.35 -3.42
C ILE A 587 25.30 -29.46 -4.42
N LEU A 588 24.68 -29.09 -5.54
CA LEU A 588 24.30 -30.02 -6.61
C LEU A 588 25.53 -30.58 -7.33
N ILE A 589 26.54 -29.74 -7.57
CA ILE A 589 27.84 -30.13 -8.14
C ILE A 589 28.59 -31.05 -7.17
N SER A 590 28.56 -30.77 -5.86
CA SER A 590 29.15 -31.66 -4.84
C SER A 590 28.50 -33.05 -4.83
N PHE A 591 27.18 -33.12 -5.05
CA PHE A 591 26.43 -34.38 -5.14
C PHE A 591 26.84 -35.20 -6.37
N LEU A 592 26.93 -34.55 -7.54
CA LEU A 592 27.29 -35.16 -8.82
C LEU A 592 28.78 -35.59 -8.88
N VAL A 593 29.68 -34.77 -8.33
CA VAL A 593 31.13 -35.09 -8.26
C VAL A 593 31.42 -36.24 -7.29
N SER A 594 30.66 -36.35 -6.20
CA SER A 594 30.88 -37.40 -5.18
C SER A 594 30.57 -38.84 -5.64
N ARG A 595 29.92 -39.00 -6.79
CA ARG A 595 29.52 -40.30 -7.35
C ARG A 595 30.46 -40.77 -8.47
N GLU A 596 30.97 -39.86 -9.29
CA GLU A 596 31.94 -40.17 -10.36
C GLU A 596 33.38 -40.34 -9.82
N PHE A 597 33.79 -39.58 -8.80
CA PHE A 597 35.15 -39.67 -8.23
C PHE A 597 35.27 -40.69 -7.10
N SER A 598 34.85 -41.93 -7.34
CA SER A 598 34.99 -43.01 -6.36
C SER A 598 36.42 -43.56 -6.22
N LYS A 599 37.43 -43.04 -6.95
CA LYS A 599 38.76 -43.67 -6.93
C LYS A 599 40.01 -42.85 -6.59
N ARG A 600 40.22 -41.54 -6.86
CA ARG A 600 41.58 -40.96 -6.58
C ARG A 600 41.81 -39.49 -6.18
N LYS A 601 40.84 -38.58 -6.02
CA LYS A 601 41.16 -37.20 -5.55
C LYS A 601 40.09 -36.62 -4.61
N TRP A 602 40.25 -36.90 -3.31
CA TRP A 602 39.31 -36.51 -2.25
C TRP A 602 39.58 -35.13 -1.62
N VAL A 603 40.70 -34.48 -1.95
CA VAL A 603 41.17 -33.25 -1.27
C VAL A 603 40.66 -31.95 -1.92
N LEU A 604 40.23 -31.97 -3.19
CA LEU A 604 39.80 -30.75 -3.89
C LEU A 604 38.40 -30.26 -3.48
N ILE A 605 37.50 -31.18 -3.12
CA ILE A 605 36.09 -30.86 -2.86
C ILE A 605 35.92 -30.04 -1.56
N PRO A 606 36.55 -30.38 -0.42
CA PRO A 606 36.43 -29.58 0.80
C PRO A 606 37.01 -28.17 0.65
N VAL A 607 38.09 -28.01 -0.13
CA VAL A 607 38.75 -26.72 -0.35
C VAL A 607 37.87 -25.75 -1.14
N LEU A 608 37.18 -26.24 -2.19
CA LEU A 608 36.26 -25.43 -2.99
C LEU A 608 35.02 -24.99 -2.18
N VAL A 609 34.53 -25.83 -1.27
CA VAL A 609 33.42 -25.50 -0.38
C VAL A 609 33.82 -24.40 0.61
N ILE A 610 35.01 -24.52 1.23
CA ILE A 610 35.52 -23.51 2.17
C ILE A 610 35.73 -22.16 1.48
N LEU A 611 36.29 -22.16 0.25
CA LEU A 611 36.48 -20.93 -0.53
C LEU A 611 35.15 -20.28 -0.91
N SER A 612 34.14 -21.06 -1.31
CA SER A 612 32.79 -20.53 -1.61
C SER A 612 32.17 -19.87 -0.38
N SER A 613 32.27 -20.48 0.79
CA SER A 613 31.72 -19.93 2.04
C SER A 613 32.41 -18.63 2.48
N LEU A 614 33.74 -18.54 2.32
CA LEU A 614 34.51 -17.33 2.65
C LEU A 614 34.13 -16.15 1.75
N THR A 615 33.94 -16.38 0.45
CA THR A 615 33.51 -15.33 -0.49
C THR A 615 32.11 -14.80 -0.14
N THR A 616 31.17 -15.67 0.26
CA THR A 616 29.83 -15.25 0.69
C THR A 616 29.85 -14.38 1.96
N VAL A 617 30.72 -14.70 2.92
CA VAL A 617 30.87 -13.90 4.16
C VAL A 617 31.42 -12.50 3.88
N VAL A 618 32.39 -12.38 2.96
CA VAL A 618 32.94 -11.07 2.57
C VAL A 618 31.89 -10.20 1.87
N ILE A 619 31.09 -10.79 0.97
CA ILE A 619 30.00 -10.08 0.28
C ILE A 619 28.92 -9.63 1.28
N ALA A 620 28.53 -10.48 2.23
CA ALA A 620 27.55 -10.12 3.25
C ALA A 620 28.04 -8.94 4.12
N ASN A 621 29.33 -8.88 4.44
CA ASN A 621 29.90 -7.82 5.27
C ASN A 621 30.00 -6.46 4.55
N GLU A 622 30.27 -6.46 3.24
CA GLU A 622 30.20 -5.24 2.39
C GLU A 622 28.76 -4.71 2.27
N TYR A 623 27.77 -5.60 2.14
CA TYR A 623 26.35 -5.20 2.08
C TYR A 623 25.83 -4.61 3.41
N ILE A 624 26.28 -5.13 4.56
CA ILE A 624 25.98 -4.56 5.88
C ILE A 624 26.51 -3.12 6.00
N ALA A 625 27.68 -2.85 5.44
CA ALA A 625 28.30 -1.52 5.49
C ALA A 625 27.56 -0.48 4.63
N LEU A 626 26.71 -0.91 3.69
CA LEU A 626 25.89 -0.04 2.83
C LEU A 626 24.48 0.24 3.38
N GLY A 627 24.17 -0.19 4.61
CA GLY A 627 22.95 0.20 5.32
C GLY A 627 21.67 -0.55 4.89
N GLN A 628 21.79 -1.70 4.21
CA GLN A 628 20.65 -2.52 3.80
C GLN A 628 20.55 -3.81 4.65
N PRO A 629 19.75 -3.83 5.73
CA PRO A 629 19.73 -4.95 6.68
C PRO A 629 19.16 -6.25 6.09
N GLY A 630 18.22 -6.19 5.13
CA GLY A 630 17.43 -7.35 4.70
C GLY A 630 18.18 -8.49 3.99
N ILE A 631 19.25 -8.20 3.24
CA ILE A 631 20.00 -9.24 2.49
C ILE A 631 21.04 -9.95 3.39
N SER A 632 21.55 -9.24 4.40
CA SER A 632 22.62 -9.72 5.26
C SER A 632 22.17 -10.75 6.32
N THR A 633 20.92 -10.66 6.77
CA THR A 633 20.29 -11.54 7.77
C THR A 633 19.93 -12.93 7.21
N LEU A 634 19.68 -13.04 5.90
CA LEU A 634 19.33 -14.30 5.22
C LEU A 634 20.55 -15.16 4.84
N LEU A 635 21.65 -14.54 4.39
CA LEU A 635 22.79 -15.27 3.83
C LEU A 635 23.67 -15.93 4.90
N LEU A 636 23.86 -15.28 6.04
CA LEU A 636 24.80 -15.71 7.08
C LEU A 636 24.36 -16.99 7.82
N PRO A 637 23.09 -17.15 8.25
CA PRO A 637 22.65 -18.35 8.98
C PRO A 637 22.61 -19.59 8.07
N ILE A 638 22.17 -19.43 6.81
CA ILE A 638 22.10 -20.51 5.83
C ILE A 638 23.49 -21.06 5.50
N THR A 639 24.48 -20.18 5.31
CA THR A 639 25.87 -20.61 5.12
C THR A 639 26.47 -21.25 6.37
N LEU A 640 26.15 -20.74 7.57
CA LEU A 640 26.61 -21.31 8.84
C LEU A 640 26.00 -22.70 9.14
N ILE A 641 24.79 -23.01 8.65
CA ILE A 641 24.15 -24.33 8.79
C ILE A 641 24.65 -25.32 7.73
N ALA A 642 24.88 -24.87 6.50
CA ALA A 642 25.32 -25.72 5.38
C ALA A 642 26.73 -26.33 5.61
N VAL A 643 27.63 -25.58 6.26
CA VAL A 643 29.01 -26.00 6.55
C VAL A 643 29.08 -27.25 7.47
N PRO A 644 28.45 -27.28 8.66
CA PRO A 644 28.49 -28.44 9.54
C PRO A 644 27.77 -29.66 8.94
N PHE A 645 26.65 -29.48 8.22
CA PHE A 645 25.97 -30.58 7.53
C PHE A 645 26.86 -31.23 6.47
N THR A 646 27.56 -30.42 5.67
CA THR A 646 28.49 -30.91 4.64
C THR A 646 29.69 -31.63 5.27
N ALA A 647 30.20 -31.12 6.40
CA ALA A 647 31.28 -31.75 7.16
C ALA A 647 30.87 -33.11 7.76
N VAL A 648 29.71 -33.18 8.41
CA VAL A 648 29.17 -34.41 9.01
C VAL A 648 28.89 -35.47 7.94
N PHE A 649 28.29 -35.08 6.82
CA PHE A 649 27.98 -36.01 5.72
C PHE A 649 29.25 -36.57 5.08
N SER A 650 30.28 -35.74 4.93
CA SER A 650 31.61 -36.17 4.48
C SER A 650 32.24 -37.16 5.46
N LEU A 651 32.11 -36.92 6.77
CA LEU A 651 32.63 -37.81 7.81
C LEU A 651 31.94 -39.18 7.81
N ILE A 652 30.60 -39.21 7.68
CA ILE A 652 29.80 -40.45 7.64
C ILE A 652 30.21 -41.33 6.45
N LYS A 653 30.49 -40.71 5.29
CA LYS A 653 30.93 -41.44 4.08
C LYS A 653 32.33 -42.02 4.25
N VAL A 654 33.24 -41.30 4.92
CA VAL A 654 34.58 -41.79 5.27
C VAL A 654 34.52 -42.98 6.23
N ILE A 655 33.63 -42.94 7.22
CA ILE A 655 33.46 -44.02 8.21
C ILE A 655 32.87 -45.28 7.55
N LYS A 656 31.83 -45.15 6.71
CA LYS A 656 31.24 -46.30 5.99
C LYS A 656 32.22 -47.02 5.06
N VAL A 657 33.16 -46.29 4.44
CA VAL A 657 34.19 -46.90 3.57
C VAL A 657 35.27 -47.62 4.39
N LYS A 658 35.54 -47.21 5.63
CA LYS A 658 36.46 -47.92 6.54
C LYS A 658 35.84 -49.17 7.18
N VAL A 659 34.52 -49.23 7.32
CA VAL A 659 33.81 -50.40 7.88
C VAL A 659 33.51 -51.47 6.82
N ALA A 660 33.52 -51.08 5.53
CA ALA A 660 33.33 -51.99 4.39
C ALA A 660 34.64 -52.53 3.78
N LYS A 661 35.79 -52.20 4.37
CA LYS A 661 37.11 -52.78 4.10
C LYS A 661 37.57 -53.52 5.35
#